data_AF-Q9UT38-F1
#
_entry.id   AF-Q9UT38-F1
#
_cell.length_a   1.000
_cell.length_b   1.000
_cell.length_c   1.000
_cell.angle_alpha   90.00
_cell.angle_beta   90.00
_cell.angle_gamma   90.00
#
_symmetry.space_group_name_H-M   'P 1'
#
loop_
_entity.id
_entity.type
_entity.pdbx_description
1 polymer ?
#
loop_
_entity_poly.entity_id
_entity_poly.type
_entity_poly.pdbx_seq_one_letter_code
_entity_poly.pdbx_strand_id
1 'polypeptide(L)'
;MEPSIKYPIYEWELLQDTYYQKSAIGKAEWEYIDPVDFMFAVAPCGGAIAITRSESNLQSNYKYDQVPMYSICVFCLSGQLLQTLTWDKTSLVGMGWNENEELIVVSKQGQVRVYNLLGEFHQFSLGKGVENIGIRECQFSEGGVFALLQNDTFISITGFEEPWRKTYASIPFNTLEYYNIDSWALIPNPFSPDLGMDIVVTVGPHILQIDEQDSQLHSISSLQHVSHISISPNARYLALYESVGKVRVISSDFSKELLDLRLPETVAEASLKQMAWCGNDAVVLVHENLLTLVGPFGGSVPYLYNHTPIVSTEVDGVRILTKDSSEFLRKVPAPLENIFHIGSKTPGAKLVEAFQKMKLKSVFAEKMLLELKDELHDAVDTCVQASLNEFSIEWQKVLLEAASLGKNSLRMYNHQEYVDVCRELRVLNAARDPNVGIYITHEEYLHLGLERLIQRFSCRQLYGLAVQASMWMQIPCDWVYIQWAQTYIKQSSEPEEVVLDNIVKRLSSRKYISYEKIARTAYQEGRLILSTKLLDFEPLAKHQVMLLLNMEAYEQALKKVIETMDNNLIIYVVLQIKQQMAIASFFQILNEYPDAVKVYVEFAKKNDRKTLHDFFYQDDNKQGIAVLAVEDTLKTATVNQRITSLKSAAKVCSESKELSLEEKCLGDEIKLLQLQQTYEDQFTGNFVGLTVNEVVVKLIQINQTQRANKLRSDFQIPEKRFAWLKLRALVAIRDWVQIEQWAGSMRRSPIGFEPFVTEILSAGNKKEAAKYIPRCTQLTTQEKVDMWVQVGDVKSASEEAAKSKSGSVLGDLLERVQTMPESRFVQNALDQLRR
;
A
#
# COMPACT_ATOMS: atom_id res chain seq x y z
N MET A 1 -22.04 -16.95 57.59
CA MET A 1 -22.71 -17.16 56.29
C MET A 1 -21.86 -16.41 55.28
N GLU A 2 -21.22 -17.10 54.34
CA GLU A 2 -20.68 -16.37 53.18
C GLU A 2 -21.85 -15.59 52.55
N PRO A 3 -21.65 -14.34 52.10
CA PRO A 3 -22.71 -13.61 51.42
C PRO A 3 -23.19 -14.47 50.26
N SER A 4 -24.47 -14.86 50.28
CA SER A 4 -25.07 -15.59 49.18
C SER A 4 -25.01 -14.69 47.95
N ILE A 5 -24.31 -15.15 46.92
CA ILE A 5 -24.22 -14.44 45.64
C ILE A 5 -25.67 -14.20 45.16
N LYS A 6 -26.04 -12.94 44.91
CA LYS A 6 -27.37 -12.57 44.42
C LYS A 6 -27.59 -13.24 43.07
N TYR A 7 -28.68 -14.00 42.93
CA TYR A 7 -29.00 -14.66 41.67
C TYR A 7 -29.41 -13.64 40.59
N PRO A 8 -29.04 -13.84 39.32
CA PRO A 8 -29.37 -12.90 38.25
C PRO A 8 -30.88 -12.70 38.05
N ILE A 9 -31.70 -13.72 38.34
CA ILE A 9 -33.16 -13.65 38.17
C ILE A 9 -33.84 -12.57 39.03
N TYR A 10 -33.21 -12.12 40.11
CA TYR A 10 -33.73 -10.99 40.91
C TYR A 10 -33.69 -9.65 40.17
N GLU A 11 -33.08 -9.61 38.98
CA GLU A 11 -33.01 -8.44 38.10
C GLU A 11 -33.89 -8.62 36.85
N TRP A 12 -34.69 -9.70 36.80
CA TRP A 12 -35.52 -10.02 35.66
C TRP A 12 -36.96 -9.57 35.89
N GLU A 13 -37.53 -8.93 34.89
CA GLU A 13 -38.95 -8.59 34.81
C GLU A 13 -39.58 -9.43 33.70
N LEU A 14 -40.72 -10.06 34.00
CA LEU A 14 -41.48 -10.81 33.00
C LEU A 14 -42.39 -9.85 32.25
N LEU A 15 -42.12 -9.66 30.96
CA LEU A 15 -42.98 -8.93 30.06
C LEU A 15 -43.67 -9.93 29.14
N GLN A 16 -44.91 -10.26 29.51
CA GLN A 16 -45.72 -11.28 28.84
C GLN A 16 -45.08 -12.67 28.91
N ASP A 17 -44.44 -13.12 27.84
CA ASP A 17 -43.77 -14.42 27.72
C ASP A 17 -42.24 -14.32 27.70
N THR A 18 -41.70 -13.11 27.78
CA THR A 18 -40.27 -12.84 27.63
C THR A 18 -39.71 -12.16 28.87
N TYR A 19 -38.59 -12.66 29.39
CA TYR A 19 -37.87 -12.03 30.49
C TYR A 19 -36.90 -10.95 29.98
N TYR A 20 -36.88 -9.80 30.67
CA TYR A 20 -35.89 -8.76 30.47
C TYR A 20 -35.10 -8.53 31.74
N GLN A 21 -33.78 -8.43 31.61
CA GLN A 21 -32.86 -8.17 32.72
C GLN A 21 -32.44 -6.70 32.72
N LYS A 22 -32.59 -6.04 33.87
CA LYS A 22 -32.01 -4.72 34.12
C LYS A 22 -30.86 -4.82 35.11
N SER A 23 -29.63 -4.73 34.62
CA SER A 23 -28.43 -4.85 35.45
C SER A 23 -27.77 -3.50 35.69
N ALA A 24 -27.37 -3.24 36.94
CA ALA A 24 -26.50 -2.12 37.28
C ALA A 24 -25.06 -2.51 36.93
N ILE A 25 -24.57 -2.06 35.78
CA ILE A 25 -23.25 -2.43 35.24
C ILE A 25 -22.12 -1.58 35.84
N GLY A 26 -22.44 -0.42 36.41
CA GLY A 26 -21.48 0.42 37.10
C GLY A 26 -22.13 1.55 37.88
N LYS A 27 -21.42 2.03 38.90
CA LYS A 27 -21.73 3.31 39.54
C LYS A 27 -21.16 4.41 38.65
N ALA A 28 -21.97 5.41 38.34
CA ALA A 28 -21.49 6.52 37.53
C ALA A 28 -20.94 7.62 38.45
N GLU A 29 -19.68 7.98 38.24
CA GLU A 29 -18.94 8.97 39.00
C GLU A 29 -18.82 10.26 38.20
N TRP A 30 -19.95 10.86 37.80
CA TRP A 30 -20.00 12.08 36.99
C TRP A 30 -19.51 13.36 37.70
N GLU A 31 -18.75 13.23 38.78
CA GLU A 31 -18.38 14.31 39.69
C GLU A 31 -19.60 15.14 40.13
N TYR A 32 -19.87 16.25 39.43
CA TYR A 32 -20.97 17.19 39.69
C TYR A 32 -21.88 17.41 38.48
N ILE A 33 -21.60 16.73 37.38
CA ILE A 33 -22.28 16.88 36.10
C ILE A 33 -23.52 16.00 36.09
N ASP A 34 -24.64 16.57 35.63
CA ASP A 34 -25.82 15.80 35.26
C ASP A 34 -25.86 15.75 33.72
N PRO A 35 -25.51 14.62 33.08
CA PRO A 35 -25.41 14.53 31.63
C PRO A 35 -26.70 14.93 30.89
N VAL A 36 -27.85 14.78 31.53
CA VAL A 36 -29.20 15.06 30.99
C VAL A 36 -29.38 16.55 30.67
N ASP A 37 -28.68 17.41 31.40
CA ASP A 37 -28.75 18.86 31.20
C ASP A 37 -27.94 19.34 29.99
N PHE A 38 -27.21 18.45 29.31
CA PHE A 38 -26.29 18.79 28.24
C PHE A 38 -26.69 18.12 26.92
N MET A 39 -26.16 18.64 25.80
CA MET A 39 -26.18 17.86 24.57
C MET A 39 -25.16 16.73 24.72
N PHE A 40 -25.56 15.50 24.42
CA PHE A 40 -24.72 14.33 24.59
C PHE A 40 -24.68 13.45 23.34
N ALA A 41 -23.65 12.61 23.25
CA ALA A 41 -23.55 11.52 22.29
C ALA A 41 -22.88 10.32 22.97
N VAL A 42 -23.49 9.14 22.85
CA VAL A 42 -22.97 7.89 23.43
C VAL A 42 -22.39 7.03 22.30
N ALA A 43 -21.14 6.59 22.46
CA ALA A 43 -20.50 5.70 21.50
C ALA A 43 -21.02 4.26 21.67
N PRO A 44 -21.17 3.50 20.57
CA PRO A 44 -21.72 2.14 20.62
C PRO A 44 -20.79 1.16 21.32
N CYS A 45 -21.30 -0.02 21.67
CA CYS A 45 -20.55 -1.13 22.26
C CYS A 45 -19.85 -0.74 23.57
N GLY A 46 -20.52 0.06 24.39
CA GLY A 46 -20.00 0.48 25.70
C GLY A 46 -18.88 1.51 25.63
N GLY A 47 -18.84 2.29 24.55
CA GLY A 47 -17.82 3.30 24.34
C GLY A 47 -18.01 4.54 25.22
N ALA A 48 -17.22 5.57 24.90
CA ALA A 48 -17.24 6.85 25.59
C ALA A 48 -18.55 7.64 25.38
N ILE A 49 -18.76 8.63 26.23
CA ILE A 49 -19.85 9.60 26.15
C ILE A 49 -19.28 11.01 26.06
N ALA A 50 -19.70 11.77 25.06
CA ALA A 50 -19.36 13.18 24.91
C ALA A 50 -20.52 14.03 25.40
N ILE A 51 -20.22 15.09 26.13
CA ILE A 51 -21.19 16.09 26.57
C ILE A 51 -20.69 17.50 26.26
N THR A 52 -21.61 18.37 25.87
CA THR A 52 -21.34 19.78 25.63
C THR A 52 -22.56 20.63 25.94
N ARG A 53 -22.37 21.93 26.13
CA ARG A 53 -23.48 22.85 26.32
C ARG A 53 -24.29 22.98 25.04
N SER A 54 -25.60 23.01 25.19
CA SER A 54 -26.50 23.33 24.09
C SER A 54 -26.93 24.79 24.18
N GLU A 55 -26.82 25.52 23.08
CA GLU A 55 -27.38 26.88 22.99
C GLU A 55 -28.90 26.89 23.18
N SER A 56 -29.59 25.81 22.79
CA SER A 56 -31.05 25.71 22.96
C SER A 56 -31.44 25.37 24.40
N ASN A 57 -30.56 24.71 25.16
CA ASN A 57 -30.82 24.36 26.54
C ASN A 57 -30.28 25.43 27.50
N LEU A 58 -31.17 26.32 27.94
CA LEU A 58 -30.86 27.36 28.92
C LEU A 58 -30.26 26.80 30.21
N GLN A 59 -30.70 25.63 30.69
CA GLN A 59 -30.17 25.01 31.91
C GLN A 59 -28.68 24.68 31.78
N SER A 60 -28.27 24.16 30.61
CA SER A 60 -26.87 23.88 30.29
C SER A 60 -25.98 25.13 30.36
N ASN A 61 -26.53 26.31 30.01
CA ASN A 61 -25.80 27.57 29.97
C ASN A 61 -25.55 28.17 31.36
N TYR A 62 -26.37 27.86 32.36
CA TYR A 62 -26.17 28.32 33.73
C TYR A 62 -25.11 27.50 34.49
N LYS A 63 -24.80 26.29 34.03
CA LYS A 63 -23.86 25.36 34.68
C LYS A 63 -22.44 25.51 34.15
N TYR A 64 -21.95 26.75 34.13
CA TYR A 64 -20.72 27.08 33.40
C TYR A 64 -19.44 26.56 34.05
N ASP A 65 -19.52 26.28 35.34
CA ASP A 65 -18.53 25.68 36.21
C ASP A 65 -18.35 24.17 35.93
N GLN A 66 -19.36 23.50 35.37
CA GLN A 66 -19.37 22.05 35.16
C GLN A 66 -18.75 21.62 33.82
N VAL A 67 -19.15 22.27 32.72
CA VAL A 67 -18.63 21.99 31.37
C VAL A 67 -18.15 23.32 30.79
N PRO A 68 -16.85 23.55 30.50
CA PRO A 68 -16.36 24.83 30.01
C PRO A 68 -17.02 25.29 28.69
N MET A 69 -17.05 26.60 28.45
CA MET A 69 -17.64 27.14 27.22
C MET A 69 -16.78 26.73 26.01
N TYR A 70 -17.44 26.34 24.91
CA TYR A 70 -16.77 25.87 23.69
C TYR A 70 -15.83 24.67 23.91
N SER A 71 -16.24 23.79 24.82
CA SER A 71 -15.56 22.53 25.08
C SER A 71 -16.53 21.37 24.99
N ILE A 72 -15.97 20.19 24.72
CA ILE A 72 -16.68 18.93 24.75
C ILE A 72 -15.94 18.04 25.73
N CYS A 73 -16.60 17.67 26.83
CA CYS A 73 -16.03 16.76 27.82
C CYS A 73 -16.41 15.34 27.44
N VAL A 74 -15.42 14.46 27.38
CA VAL A 74 -15.57 13.05 27.00
C VAL A 74 -15.29 12.19 28.23
N PHE A 75 -16.24 11.36 28.60
CA PHE A 75 -16.18 10.47 29.76
C PHE A 75 -16.24 9.00 29.32
N CYS A 76 -15.76 8.10 30.16
CA CYS A 76 -16.11 6.69 30.05
C CYS A 76 -17.44 6.40 30.76
N LEU A 77 -17.97 5.17 30.62
CA LEU A 77 -19.27 4.83 31.22
C LEU A 77 -19.26 4.72 32.75
N SER A 78 -18.09 4.66 33.39
CA SER A 78 -17.97 4.80 34.83
C SER A 78 -18.07 6.26 35.30
N GLY A 79 -18.18 7.23 34.38
CA GLY A 79 -18.28 8.66 34.69
C GLY A 79 -16.92 9.36 34.84
N GLN A 80 -15.80 8.66 34.67
CA GLN A 80 -14.46 9.28 34.72
C GLN A 80 -14.19 10.08 33.44
N LEU A 81 -13.65 11.29 33.60
CA LEU A 81 -13.26 12.15 32.47
C LEU A 81 -12.06 11.54 31.74
N LEU A 82 -12.21 11.29 30.44
CA LEU A 82 -11.15 10.84 29.55
C LEU A 82 -10.42 12.01 28.90
N GLN A 83 -11.17 13.01 28.42
CA GLN A 83 -10.61 14.12 27.64
C GLN A 83 -11.53 15.34 27.66
N THR A 84 -10.95 16.54 27.56
CA THR A 84 -11.68 17.78 27.28
C THR A 84 -11.21 18.35 25.94
N LEU A 85 -12.08 18.31 24.94
CA LEU A 85 -11.81 18.80 23.60
C LEU A 85 -12.18 20.28 23.51
N THR A 86 -11.39 21.07 22.79
CA THR A 86 -11.68 22.50 22.55
C THR A 86 -12.28 22.70 21.16
N TRP A 87 -13.26 23.60 21.07
CA TRP A 87 -14.02 23.90 19.86
C TRP A 87 -14.02 25.41 19.51
N ASP A 88 -14.06 25.76 18.22
CA ASP A 88 -13.74 27.11 17.72
C ASP A 88 -14.91 28.11 17.77
N LYS A 89 -15.57 28.22 18.93
CA LYS A 89 -16.63 29.22 19.19
C LYS A 89 -17.79 29.27 18.19
N THR A 90 -18.01 28.20 17.42
CA THR A 90 -19.17 28.08 16.54
C THR A 90 -20.24 27.23 17.21
N SER A 91 -21.50 27.53 16.93
CA SER A 91 -22.64 26.78 17.44
C SER A 91 -22.65 25.36 16.88
N LEU A 92 -22.78 24.37 17.77
CA LEU A 92 -22.93 22.97 17.39
C LEU A 92 -24.38 22.67 17.02
N VAL A 93 -24.57 21.78 16.05
CA VAL A 93 -25.88 21.22 15.70
C VAL A 93 -26.04 19.79 16.24
N GLY A 94 -24.95 19.01 16.30
CA GLY A 94 -24.98 17.69 16.91
C GLY A 94 -23.60 17.04 16.99
N MET A 95 -23.58 15.93 17.71
CA MET A 95 -22.41 15.09 17.93
C MET A 95 -22.78 13.63 17.74
N GLY A 96 -21.84 12.82 17.26
CA GLY A 96 -21.99 11.38 17.14
C GLY A 96 -20.64 10.69 17.12
N TRP A 97 -20.64 9.37 16.99
CA TRP A 97 -19.44 8.56 17.05
C TRP A 97 -19.37 7.65 15.83
N ASN A 98 -18.16 7.41 15.34
CA ASN A 98 -17.91 6.32 14.38
C ASN A 98 -17.58 5.00 15.10
N GLU A 99 -17.39 3.94 14.33
CA GLU A 99 -17.04 2.60 14.84
C GLU A 99 -15.69 2.56 15.59
N ASN A 100 -14.78 3.50 15.32
CA ASN A 100 -13.43 3.58 15.90
C ASN A 100 -13.38 4.36 17.22
N GLU A 101 -14.54 4.75 17.77
CA GLU A 101 -14.63 5.60 18.97
C GLU A 101 -14.00 6.99 18.74
N GLU A 102 -14.15 7.53 17.53
CA GLU A 102 -13.82 8.93 17.22
C GLU A 102 -15.09 9.78 17.23
N LEU A 103 -15.00 10.92 17.91
CA LEU A 103 -16.13 11.84 18.07
C LEU A 103 -16.25 12.73 16.84
N ILE A 104 -17.42 12.66 16.20
CA ILE A 104 -17.79 13.50 15.08
C ILE A 104 -18.61 14.68 15.61
N VAL A 105 -18.20 15.89 15.27
CA VAL A 105 -18.81 17.14 15.74
C VAL A 105 -19.20 17.98 14.54
N VAL A 106 -20.46 18.43 14.50
CA VAL A 106 -21.01 19.20 13.37
C VAL A 106 -21.46 20.58 13.85
N SER A 107 -21.06 21.64 13.13
CA SER A 107 -21.49 23.01 13.38
C SER A 107 -22.74 23.38 12.59
N LYS A 108 -23.47 24.42 13.04
CA LYS A 108 -24.63 24.97 12.29
C LYS A 108 -24.26 25.48 10.90
N GLN A 109 -23.00 25.86 10.67
CA GLN A 109 -22.50 26.31 9.36
C GLN A 109 -22.01 25.15 8.47
N GLY A 110 -22.06 23.90 8.95
CA GLY A 110 -21.62 22.72 8.21
C GLY A 110 -20.12 22.51 8.16
N GLN A 111 -19.41 22.92 9.21
CA GLN A 111 -18.08 22.39 9.50
C GLN A 111 -18.22 21.07 10.26
N VAL A 112 -17.40 20.09 9.90
CA VAL A 112 -17.32 18.78 10.55
C VAL A 112 -15.90 18.58 11.06
N ARG A 113 -15.76 18.15 12.32
CA ARG A 113 -14.49 17.65 12.87
C ARG A 113 -14.66 16.23 13.39
N VAL A 114 -13.65 15.40 13.14
CA VAL A 114 -13.55 14.04 13.69
C VAL A 114 -12.38 14.01 14.65
N TYR A 115 -12.66 13.85 15.93
CA TYR A 115 -11.68 13.84 17.02
C TYR A 115 -11.38 12.42 17.50
N ASN A 116 -10.11 12.09 17.68
CA ASN A 116 -9.75 10.94 18.51
C ASN A 116 -9.71 11.33 20.00
N LEU A 117 -9.61 10.33 20.89
CA LEU A 117 -9.56 10.57 22.35
C LEU A 117 -8.27 11.28 22.83
N LEU A 118 -7.25 11.39 21.97
CA LEU A 118 -6.04 12.16 22.25
C LEU A 118 -6.23 13.67 21.97
N GLY A 119 -7.37 14.06 21.38
CA GLY A 119 -7.70 15.44 21.03
C GLY A 119 -7.23 15.88 19.65
N GLU A 120 -6.64 14.98 18.88
CA GLU A 120 -6.27 15.23 17.49
C GLU A 120 -7.51 15.16 16.61
N PHE A 121 -7.58 15.98 15.57
CA PHE A 121 -8.73 15.99 14.67
C PHE A 121 -8.38 16.33 13.23
N HIS A 122 -9.25 15.88 12.34
CA HIS A 122 -9.31 16.34 10.95
C HIS A 122 -10.62 17.10 10.73
N GLN A 123 -10.57 18.14 9.90
CA GLN A 123 -11.70 19.02 9.64
C GLN A 123 -12.02 19.08 8.14
N PHE A 124 -13.32 19.04 7.82
CA PHE A 124 -13.84 19.27 6.48
C PHE A 124 -15.21 19.98 6.55
N SER A 125 -15.83 20.25 5.39
CA SER A 125 -17.13 20.92 5.30
C SER A 125 -18.14 20.02 4.58
N LEU A 126 -19.42 20.08 5.00
CA LEU A 126 -20.55 19.43 4.32
C LEU A 126 -20.83 19.96 2.91
N GLY A 127 -20.16 21.06 2.51
CA GLY A 127 -20.17 21.56 1.15
C GLY A 127 -20.46 23.06 1.07
N LYS A 128 -20.07 23.65 -0.07
CA LYS A 128 -20.30 25.07 -0.36
C LYS A 128 -21.79 25.39 -0.35
N GLY A 129 -22.16 26.50 0.30
CA GLY A 129 -23.54 26.98 0.39
C GLY A 129 -24.28 26.53 1.65
N VAL A 130 -23.85 25.43 2.29
CA VAL A 130 -24.44 24.97 3.57
C VAL A 130 -24.30 26.04 4.66
N GLU A 131 -23.19 26.78 4.65
CA GLU A 131 -22.93 27.90 5.56
C GLU A 131 -23.98 29.02 5.49
N ASN A 132 -24.61 29.22 4.32
CA ASN A 132 -25.63 30.25 4.10
C ASN A 132 -27.04 29.75 4.43
N ILE A 133 -27.31 28.47 4.17
CA ILE A 133 -28.62 27.84 4.45
C ILE A 133 -28.73 27.51 5.94
N GLY A 134 -27.65 27.00 6.52
CA GLY A 134 -27.59 26.47 7.87
C GLY A 134 -28.12 25.03 7.96
N ILE A 135 -27.59 24.28 8.92
CA ILE A 135 -28.09 22.96 9.28
C ILE A 135 -29.20 23.11 10.32
N ARG A 136 -30.29 22.36 10.12
CA ARG A 136 -31.37 22.21 11.10
C ARG A 136 -31.06 21.09 12.08
N GLU A 137 -30.74 19.90 11.57
CA GLU A 137 -30.49 18.70 12.38
C GLU A 137 -29.47 17.78 11.68
N CYS A 138 -28.80 16.92 12.43
CA CYS A 138 -27.93 15.89 11.89
C CYS A 138 -28.07 14.55 12.60
N GLN A 139 -27.78 13.47 11.87
CA GLN A 139 -27.65 12.12 12.39
C GLN A 139 -26.35 11.49 11.89
N PHE A 140 -25.96 10.41 12.56
CA PHE A 140 -24.66 9.78 12.40
C PHE A 140 -24.84 8.30 12.11
N SER A 141 -23.96 7.77 11.28
CA SER A 141 -23.78 6.34 11.04
C SER A 141 -22.30 6.02 11.28
N GLU A 142 -21.95 4.73 11.26
CA GLU A 142 -20.56 4.29 11.46
C GLU A 142 -19.57 4.97 10.49
N GLY A 143 -20.00 5.28 9.27
CA GLY A 143 -19.12 5.80 8.20
C GLY A 143 -19.51 7.17 7.66
N GLY A 144 -20.46 7.89 8.27
CA GLY A 144 -20.94 9.13 7.67
C GLY A 144 -21.83 10.02 8.54
N VAL A 145 -21.94 11.27 8.11
CA VAL A 145 -22.78 12.33 8.69
C VAL A 145 -23.88 12.67 7.72
N PHE A 146 -25.10 12.73 8.22
CA PHE A 146 -26.31 13.07 7.46
C PHE A 146 -26.91 14.32 8.08
N ALA A 147 -27.34 15.27 7.25
CA ALA A 147 -27.81 16.56 7.72
C ALA A 147 -29.08 16.98 6.97
N LEU A 148 -30.06 17.46 7.74
CA LEU A 148 -31.21 18.19 7.26
C LEU A 148 -30.91 19.68 7.31
N LEU A 149 -30.97 20.35 6.16
CA LEU A 149 -30.77 21.79 6.05
C LEU A 149 -32.03 22.58 6.41
N GLN A 150 -31.90 23.88 6.66
CA GLN A 150 -33.04 24.75 7.00
C GLN A 150 -34.10 24.88 5.88
N ASN A 151 -33.73 24.55 4.64
CA ASN A 151 -34.60 24.54 3.47
C ASN A 151 -35.13 23.12 3.14
N ASP A 152 -35.17 22.23 4.14
CA ASP A 152 -35.71 20.87 4.05
C ASP A 152 -34.98 19.94 3.05
N THR A 153 -33.74 20.29 2.68
CA THR A 153 -32.88 19.45 1.84
C THR A 153 -32.02 18.53 2.70
N PHE A 154 -31.96 17.25 2.35
CA PHE A 154 -31.04 16.29 2.98
C PHE A 154 -29.73 16.17 2.20
N ILE A 155 -28.63 16.16 2.94
CA ILE A 155 -27.28 15.93 2.42
C ILE A 155 -26.54 14.95 3.32
N SER A 156 -25.52 14.28 2.79
CA SER A 156 -24.59 13.50 3.61
C SER A 156 -23.15 13.66 3.16
N ILE A 157 -22.24 13.35 4.07
CA ILE A 157 -20.85 13.01 3.76
C ILE A 157 -20.58 11.61 4.27
N THR A 158 -20.11 10.74 3.39
CA THR A 158 -19.68 9.37 3.69
C THR A 158 -18.18 9.24 3.45
N GLY A 159 -17.48 8.48 4.31
CA GLY A 159 -16.03 8.35 4.30
C GLY A 159 -15.35 9.57 4.95
N PHE A 160 -14.63 9.37 6.05
CA PHE A 160 -13.98 10.49 6.76
C PHE A 160 -12.58 10.83 6.23
N GLU A 161 -11.88 9.84 5.65
CA GLU A 161 -10.57 10.04 5.03
C GLU A 161 -10.68 10.66 3.65
N GLU A 162 -11.62 10.18 2.83
CA GLU A 162 -11.96 10.73 1.51
C GLU A 162 -13.45 11.12 1.47
N PRO A 163 -13.81 12.30 1.99
CA PRO A 163 -15.21 12.75 2.08
C PRO A 163 -15.94 12.80 0.74
N TRP A 164 -16.95 11.94 0.58
CA TRP A 164 -17.88 11.99 -0.54
C TRP A 164 -19.22 12.58 -0.12
N ARG A 165 -19.55 13.72 -0.72
CA ARG A 165 -20.84 14.37 -0.49
C ARG A 165 -21.92 13.73 -1.36
N LYS A 166 -23.11 13.59 -0.80
CA LYS A 166 -24.33 13.20 -1.49
C LYS A 166 -25.45 14.20 -1.20
N THR A 167 -26.38 14.33 -2.14
CA THR A 167 -27.59 15.13 -1.97
C THR A 167 -28.77 14.23 -2.32
N TYR A 168 -29.75 14.18 -1.43
CA TYR A 168 -30.89 13.29 -1.55
C TYR A 168 -32.01 13.94 -2.35
N ALA A 169 -32.91 13.11 -2.88
CA ALA A 169 -34.10 13.58 -3.58
C ALA A 169 -34.94 14.49 -2.68
N SER A 170 -35.57 15.50 -3.29
CA SER A 170 -36.42 16.44 -2.55
C SER A 170 -37.75 15.81 -2.18
N ILE A 171 -38.26 16.16 -1.00
CA ILE A 171 -39.62 15.78 -0.60
C ILE A 171 -40.63 16.49 -1.53
N PRO A 172 -41.64 15.78 -2.05
CA PRO A 172 -42.68 16.39 -2.88
C PRO A 172 -43.36 17.59 -2.20
N PHE A 173 -43.46 18.72 -2.91
CA PHE A 173 -43.97 19.98 -2.36
C PHE A 173 -45.38 19.87 -1.77
N ASN A 174 -46.24 19.06 -2.39
CA ASN A 174 -47.60 18.80 -1.93
C ASN A 174 -47.64 18.11 -0.55
N THR A 175 -46.60 17.35 -0.19
CA THR A 175 -46.50 16.71 1.13
C THR A 175 -46.12 17.74 2.20
N LEU A 176 -45.30 18.74 1.86
CA LEU A 176 -44.87 19.80 2.76
C LEU A 176 -45.83 21.00 2.83
N GLU A 177 -46.86 21.04 1.98
CA GLU A 177 -47.82 22.16 1.92
C GLU A 177 -48.59 22.34 3.24
N TYR A 178 -48.87 21.24 3.95
CA TYR A 178 -49.68 21.22 5.17
C TYR A 178 -48.94 20.74 6.42
N TYR A 179 -47.75 20.16 6.24
CA TYR A 179 -47.01 19.47 7.28
C TYR A 179 -45.52 19.80 7.17
N ASN A 180 -44.83 19.81 8.31
CA ASN A 180 -43.38 19.94 8.35
C ASN A 180 -42.75 18.54 8.46
N ILE A 181 -41.44 18.47 8.28
CA ILE A 181 -40.67 17.29 8.68
C ILE A 181 -40.70 17.20 10.20
N ASP A 182 -41.24 16.10 10.73
CA ASP A 182 -41.44 15.88 12.16
C ASP A 182 -40.27 15.09 12.77
N SER A 183 -39.87 14.01 12.10
CA SER A 183 -38.77 13.15 12.53
C SER A 183 -38.18 12.41 11.34
N TRP A 184 -36.94 11.93 11.47
CA TRP A 184 -36.29 11.13 10.44
C TRP A 184 -35.30 10.16 11.06
N ALA A 185 -34.92 9.13 10.32
CA ALA A 185 -33.91 8.15 10.71
C ALA A 185 -33.19 7.59 9.48
N LEU A 186 -32.02 6.99 9.72
CA LEU A 186 -31.19 6.38 8.69
C LEU A 186 -31.41 4.87 8.62
N ILE A 187 -31.68 4.35 7.43
CA ILE A 187 -31.81 2.91 7.19
C ILE A 187 -30.78 2.44 6.14
N PRO A 188 -30.05 1.33 6.35
CA PRO A 188 -29.18 0.78 5.32
C PRO A 188 -29.94 0.46 4.04
N ASN A 189 -29.40 0.88 2.89
CA ASN A 189 -29.95 0.57 1.58
C ASN A 189 -29.32 -0.75 1.07
N PRO A 190 -30.07 -1.86 1.01
CA PRO A 190 -29.53 -3.16 0.60
C PRO A 190 -29.17 -3.22 -0.90
N PHE A 191 -29.61 -2.24 -1.70
CA PHE A 191 -29.33 -2.16 -3.14
C PHE A 191 -28.17 -1.21 -3.47
N SER A 192 -27.69 -0.44 -2.50
CA SER A 192 -26.57 0.47 -2.69
C SER A 192 -25.25 -0.33 -2.72
N PRO A 193 -24.44 -0.19 -3.78
CA PRO A 193 -23.17 -0.92 -3.92
C PRO A 193 -22.10 -0.45 -2.90
N ASP A 194 -22.29 0.73 -2.32
CA ASP A 194 -21.38 1.38 -1.37
C ASP A 194 -21.87 1.31 0.08
N LEU A 195 -22.80 0.40 0.41
CA LEU A 195 -23.40 0.28 1.75
C LEU A 195 -24.02 1.61 2.23
N GLY A 196 -24.64 2.34 1.29
CA GLY A 196 -25.29 3.61 1.52
C GLY A 196 -26.53 3.49 2.42
N MET A 197 -27.02 4.64 2.87
CA MET A 197 -28.20 4.73 3.73
C MET A 197 -29.29 5.51 3.00
N ASP A 198 -30.53 5.07 3.17
CA ASP A 198 -31.70 5.86 2.82
C ASP A 198 -32.18 6.64 4.06
N ILE A 199 -32.92 7.70 3.79
CA ILE A 199 -33.51 8.56 4.82
C ILE A 199 -35.00 8.23 4.90
N VAL A 200 -35.43 7.73 6.05
CA VAL A 200 -36.86 7.55 6.34
C VAL A 200 -37.34 8.76 7.12
N VAL A 201 -38.29 9.51 6.58
CA VAL A 201 -38.79 10.77 7.16
C VAL A 201 -40.29 10.70 7.39
N THR A 202 -40.75 11.31 8.48
CA THR A 202 -42.16 11.48 8.80
C THR A 202 -42.59 12.93 8.54
N VAL A 203 -43.72 13.08 7.84
CA VAL A 203 -44.31 14.36 7.48
C VAL A 203 -45.82 14.27 7.73
N GLY A 204 -46.25 14.66 8.93
CA GLY A 204 -47.63 14.44 9.36
C GLY A 204 -47.97 12.94 9.43
N PRO A 205 -49.02 12.47 8.72
CA PRO A 205 -49.39 11.05 8.65
C PRO A 205 -48.68 10.28 7.53
N HIS A 206 -47.62 10.85 6.96
CA HIS A 206 -46.90 10.27 5.83
C HIS A 206 -45.51 9.81 6.24
N ILE A 207 -45.07 8.68 5.69
CA ILE A 207 -43.68 8.23 5.78
C ILE A 207 -43.10 8.21 4.37
N LEU A 208 -41.93 8.82 4.20
CA LEU A 208 -41.20 8.77 2.94
C LEU A 208 -39.85 8.10 3.15
N GLN A 209 -39.45 7.25 2.21
CA GLN A 209 -38.09 6.75 2.08
C GLN A 209 -37.41 7.49 0.95
N ILE A 210 -36.26 8.09 1.22
CA ILE A 210 -35.56 9.00 0.31
C ILE A 210 -34.16 8.47 0.07
N ASP A 211 -33.81 8.30 -1.20
CA ASP A 211 -32.45 8.02 -1.66
C ASP A 211 -31.92 9.19 -2.52
N GLU A 212 -30.81 8.99 -3.23
CA GLU A 212 -30.21 10.01 -4.09
C GLU A 212 -31.02 10.31 -5.37
N GLN A 213 -31.93 9.41 -5.76
CA GLN A 213 -32.65 9.43 -7.03
C GLN A 213 -34.13 9.76 -6.86
N ASP A 214 -34.78 9.25 -5.81
CA ASP A 214 -36.22 9.29 -5.65
C ASP A 214 -36.67 9.46 -4.18
N SER A 215 -37.91 9.92 -4.02
CA SER A 215 -38.60 10.03 -2.73
C SER A 215 -39.90 9.23 -2.81
N GLN A 216 -39.92 8.07 -2.14
CA GLN A 216 -41.02 7.13 -2.19
C GLN A 216 -41.94 7.33 -0.99
N LEU A 217 -43.22 7.60 -1.25
CA LEU A 217 -44.25 7.77 -0.23
C LEU A 217 -44.87 6.42 0.15
N HIS A 218 -44.81 6.06 1.43
CA HIS A 218 -45.45 4.87 1.99
C HIS A 218 -46.71 5.27 2.76
N SER A 219 -47.84 4.67 2.39
CA SER A 219 -49.13 4.88 3.06
C SER A 219 -49.42 3.72 4.01
N ILE A 220 -49.42 4.00 5.31
CA ILE A 220 -49.78 3.02 6.35
C ILE A 220 -51.22 3.29 6.78
N SER A 221 -52.05 2.25 6.79
CA SER A 221 -53.46 2.36 7.13
C SER A 221 -53.65 2.94 8.53
N SER A 222 -54.55 3.93 8.65
CA SER A 222 -54.91 4.59 9.93
C SER A 222 -53.76 5.26 10.69
N LEU A 223 -52.60 5.48 10.03
CA LEU A 223 -51.50 6.22 10.61
C LEU A 223 -51.90 7.67 10.84
N GLN A 224 -51.67 8.14 12.05
CA GLN A 224 -51.86 9.54 12.44
C GLN A 224 -50.52 10.28 12.35
N HIS A 225 -50.49 11.51 12.85
CA HIS A 225 -49.28 12.30 12.89
C HIS A 225 -48.17 11.60 13.70
N VAL A 226 -47.03 11.31 13.07
CA VAL A 226 -45.89 10.62 13.69
C VAL A 226 -44.84 11.63 14.10
N SER A 227 -44.62 11.77 15.41
CA SER A 227 -43.65 12.74 15.95
C SER A 227 -42.25 12.18 16.14
N HIS A 228 -42.10 10.84 16.24
CA HIS A 228 -40.79 10.21 16.38
C HIS A 228 -40.74 8.91 15.57
N ILE A 229 -39.58 8.67 14.97
CA ILE A 229 -39.23 7.41 14.30
C ILE A 229 -37.92 6.86 14.86
N SER A 230 -37.81 5.55 15.00
CA SER A 230 -36.56 4.89 15.41
C SER A 230 -36.45 3.52 14.74
N ILE A 231 -35.25 3.19 14.28
CA ILE A 231 -34.99 1.97 13.50
C ILE A 231 -34.27 0.95 14.37
N SER A 232 -34.72 -0.30 14.31
CA SER A 232 -34.10 -1.40 15.07
C SER A 232 -32.66 -1.63 14.59
N PRO A 233 -31.73 -2.06 15.46
CA PRO A 233 -30.32 -2.30 15.09
C PRO A 233 -30.10 -3.17 13.85
N ASN A 234 -30.93 -4.19 13.63
CA ASN A 234 -30.85 -5.06 12.45
C ASN A 234 -31.54 -4.49 11.18
N ALA A 235 -32.04 -3.25 11.26
CA ALA A 235 -32.77 -2.54 10.22
C ALA A 235 -34.05 -3.21 9.70
N ARG A 236 -34.65 -4.15 10.46
CA ARG A 236 -35.86 -4.88 10.03
C ARG A 236 -37.16 -4.25 10.49
N TYR A 237 -37.12 -3.38 11.50
CA TYR A 237 -38.31 -2.83 12.12
C TYR A 237 -38.19 -1.32 12.34
N LEU A 238 -39.32 -0.62 12.26
CA LEU A 238 -39.44 0.78 12.62
C LEU A 238 -40.44 0.94 13.75
N ALA A 239 -40.03 1.65 14.79
CA ALA A 239 -40.90 2.12 15.85
C ALA A 239 -41.36 3.54 15.52
N LEU A 240 -42.65 3.78 15.65
CA LEU A 240 -43.32 5.04 15.35
C LEU A 240 -44.07 5.49 16.60
N TYR A 241 -43.89 6.76 16.99
CA TYR A 241 -44.69 7.38 18.05
C TYR A 241 -45.68 8.38 17.46
N GLU A 242 -46.96 8.05 17.53
CA GLU A 242 -48.05 8.88 17.03
C GLU A 242 -48.53 9.88 18.11
N SER A 243 -49.02 11.05 17.69
CA SER A 243 -49.37 12.19 18.57
C SER A 243 -50.40 11.92 19.67
N VAL A 244 -51.12 10.79 19.62
CA VAL A 244 -52.14 10.40 20.60
C VAL A 244 -51.57 9.41 21.65
N GLY A 245 -50.25 9.44 21.86
CA GLY A 245 -49.56 8.55 22.79
C GLY A 245 -49.63 7.08 22.36
N LYS A 246 -49.51 6.85 21.06
CA LYS A 246 -49.65 5.52 20.46
C LYS A 246 -48.32 5.11 19.84
N VAL A 247 -47.91 3.88 20.13
CA VAL A 247 -46.69 3.27 19.61
C VAL A 247 -47.07 2.25 18.58
N ARG A 248 -46.50 2.36 17.38
CA ARG A 248 -46.65 1.38 16.31
C ARG A 248 -45.28 0.81 15.96
N VAL A 249 -45.20 -0.50 15.75
CA VAL A 249 -44.01 -1.15 15.17
C VAL A 249 -44.42 -1.78 13.85
N ILE A 250 -43.65 -1.49 12.80
CA ILE A 250 -43.85 -2.04 11.46
C ILE A 250 -42.56 -2.67 10.95
N SER A 251 -42.65 -3.53 9.93
CA SER A 251 -41.49 -3.98 9.18
C SER A 251 -40.90 -2.87 8.31
N SER A 252 -39.60 -2.93 8.03
CA SER A 252 -38.89 -1.93 7.22
C SER A 252 -39.18 -1.93 5.73
N ASP A 253 -39.84 -2.97 5.24
CA ASP A 253 -40.46 -2.99 3.91
C ASP A 253 -41.88 -2.39 3.89
N PHE A 254 -42.33 -1.81 5.02
CA PHE A 254 -43.65 -1.19 5.21
C PHE A 254 -44.83 -2.14 4.95
N SER A 255 -44.61 -3.46 4.94
CA SER A 255 -45.62 -4.45 4.54
C SER A 255 -46.41 -5.04 5.72
N LYS A 256 -45.84 -5.04 6.93
CA LYS A 256 -46.43 -5.67 8.11
C LYS A 256 -46.47 -4.72 9.29
N GLU A 257 -47.63 -4.67 9.91
CA GLU A 257 -47.81 -4.12 11.24
C GLU A 257 -47.58 -5.22 12.27
N LEU A 258 -46.66 -4.97 13.20
CA LEU A 258 -46.23 -5.92 14.22
C LEU A 258 -46.78 -5.56 15.60
N LEU A 259 -46.92 -4.26 15.87
CA LEU A 259 -47.47 -3.74 17.12
C LEU A 259 -48.30 -2.49 16.86
N ASP A 260 -49.44 -2.38 17.55
CA ASP A 260 -50.28 -1.20 17.66
C ASP A 260 -50.72 -1.09 19.13
N LEU A 261 -50.03 -0.25 19.90
CA LEU A 261 -50.25 -0.07 21.34
C LEU A 261 -50.59 1.37 21.68
N ARG A 262 -51.72 1.58 22.35
CA ARG A 262 -52.06 2.87 22.96
C ARG A 262 -51.56 2.90 24.40
N LEU A 263 -50.73 3.88 24.73
CA LEU A 263 -50.25 4.08 26.10
C LEU A 263 -51.40 4.59 27.00
N PRO A 264 -51.32 4.36 28.33
CA PRO A 264 -52.23 4.99 29.28
C PRO A 264 -52.21 6.51 29.14
N GLU A 265 -53.37 7.16 29.28
CA GLU A 265 -53.51 8.62 29.12
C GLU A 265 -52.53 9.41 30.02
N THR A 266 -52.29 8.93 31.24
CA THR A 266 -51.34 9.53 32.18
C THR A 266 -49.89 9.57 31.68
N VAL A 267 -49.52 8.66 30.76
CA VAL A 267 -48.20 8.64 30.11
C VAL A 267 -48.24 9.40 28.79
N ALA A 268 -49.32 9.24 28.02
CA ALA A 268 -49.52 9.90 26.73
C ALA A 268 -49.56 11.44 26.82
N GLU A 269 -50.01 11.99 27.95
CA GLU A 269 -50.01 13.43 28.22
C GLU A 269 -48.60 14.00 28.47
N ALA A 270 -47.64 13.15 28.85
CA ALA A 270 -46.27 13.57 29.07
C ALA A 270 -45.51 13.72 27.74
N SER A 271 -44.57 14.66 27.69
CA SER A 271 -43.70 14.84 26.53
C SER A 271 -42.69 13.69 26.45
N LEU A 272 -42.70 12.97 25.32
CA LEU A 272 -41.66 12.00 24.99
C LEU A 272 -40.34 12.73 24.78
N LYS A 273 -39.30 12.32 25.52
CA LYS A 273 -37.94 12.88 25.43
C LYS A 273 -37.05 12.06 24.51
N GLN A 274 -37.16 10.74 24.58
CA GLN A 274 -36.38 9.81 23.76
C GLN A 274 -37.19 8.56 23.43
N MET A 275 -36.93 8.02 22.24
CA MET A 275 -37.38 6.70 21.82
C MET A 275 -36.17 5.91 21.32
N ALA A 276 -35.93 4.75 21.93
CA ALA A 276 -34.80 3.89 21.63
C ALA A 276 -35.27 2.44 21.48
N TRP A 277 -34.41 1.59 20.95
CA TRP A 277 -34.63 0.16 20.88
C TRP A 277 -33.85 -0.55 21.99
N CYS A 278 -34.45 -1.58 22.57
CA CYS A 278 -33.80 -2.52 23.47
C CYS A 278 -33.44 -3.77 22.64
N GLY A 279 -32.23 -3.76 22.08
CA GLY A 279 -31.82 -4.71 21.05
C GLY A 279 -32.76 -4.65 19.86
N ASN A 280 -33.20 -5.80 19.37
CA ASN A 280 -34.14 -5.89 18.24
C ASN A 280 -35.57 -6.30 18.66
N ASP A 281 -35.84 -6.36 19.95
CA ASP A 281 -37.01 -7.09 20.49
C ASP A 281 -38.08 -6.15 21.06
N ALA A 282 -37.66 -5.07 21.74
CA ALA A 282 -38.57 -4.13 22.41
C ALA A 282 -38.19 -2.67 22.17
N VAL A 283 -39.14 -1.77 22.38
CA VAL A 283 -38.98 -0.32 22.25
C VAL A 283 -38.98 0.31 23.64
N VAL A 284 -38.08 1.26 23.89
CA VAL A 284 -38.01 2.04 25.12
C VAL A 284 -38.45 3.47 24.86
N LEU A 285 -39.35 3.96 25.72
CA LEU A 285 -39.86 5.32 25.70
C LEU A 285 -39.48 6.03 27.00
N VAL A 286 -38.97 7.25 26.89
CA VAL A 286 -38.64 8.08 28.05
C VAL A 286 -39.59 9.27 28.10
N HIS A 287 -40.51 9.25 29.05
CA HIS A 287 -41.44 10.33 29.34
C HIS A 287 -41.04 10.99 30.65
N GLU A 288 -40.29 12.09 30.58
CA GLU A 288 -39.63 12.69 31.75
C GLU A 288 -38.83 11.63 32.54
N ASN A 289 -39.15 11.38 33.80
CA ASN A 289 -38.46 10.42 34.66
C ASN A 289 -39.04 8.98 34.61
N LEU A 290 -40.00 8.71 33.71
CA LEU A 290 -40.57 7.39 33.48
C LEU A 290 -39.98 6.77 32.21
N LEU A 291 -39.28 5.64 32.37
CA LEU A 291 -38.84 4.80 31.27
C LEU A 291 -39.84 3.65 31.10
N THR A 292 -40.42 3.50 29.92
CA THR A 292 -41.37 2.42 29.62
C THR A 292 -40.77 1.49 28.56
N LEU A 293 -40.58 0.22 28.92
CA LEU A 293 -40.22 -0.84 27.99
C LEU A 293 -41.50 -1.41 27.38
N VAL A 294 -41.65 -1.33 26.06
CA VAL A 294 -42.78 -1.84 25.29
C VAL A 294 -42.35 -3.09 24.52
N GLY A 295 -42.97 -4.22 24.86
CA GLY A 295 -42.67 -5.51 24.27
C GLY A 295 -43.39 -5.72 22.94
N PRO A 296 -42.95 -6.72 22.16
CA PRO A 296 -43.46 -6.95 20.80
C PRO A 296 -44.92 -7.40 20.76
N PHE A 297 -45.48 -7.93 21.85
CA PHE A 297 -46.87 -8.40 21.91
C PHE A 297 -47.81 -7.44 22.67
N GLY A 298 -47.42 -6.18 22.85
CA GLY A 298 -48.30 -5.12 23.38
C GLY A 298 -48.38 -5.00 24.91
N GLY A 299 -47.52 -5.68 25.64
CA GLY A 299 -47.31 -5.42 27.06
C GLY A 299 -46.26 -4.33 27.29
N SER A 300 -46.26 -3.73 28.47
CA SER A 300 -45.23 -2.75 28.85
C SER A 300 -44.80 -2.88 30.32
N VAL A 301 -43.52 -2.60 30.61
CA VAL A 301 -42.95 -2.55 31.95
C VAL A 301 -42.43 -1.14 32.25
N PRO A 302 -42.92 -0.47 33.31
CA PRO A 302 -42.42 0.85 33.71
C PRO A 302 -41.22 0.76 34.66
N TYR A 303 -40.25 1.65 34.47
CA TYR A 303 -39.12 1.89 35.37
C TYR A 303 -39.08 3.37 35.73
N LEU A 304 -39.27 3.68 37.02
CA LEU A 304 -39.27 5.05 37.53
C LEU A 304 -37.88 5.45 38.01
N TYR A 305 -37.42 6.62 37.58
CA TYR A 305 -36.16 7.21 37.99
C TYR A 305 -36.38 8.52 38.78
N ASN A 306 -35.36 8.97 39.50
CA ASN A 306 -35.39 10.26 40.21
C ASN A 306 -35.29 11.46 39.26
N HIS A 307 -34.63 11.24 38.12
CA HIS A 307 -34.39 12.22 37.06
C HIS A 307 -34.63 11.55 35.71
N THR A 308 -34.80 12.34 34.66
CA THR A 308 -34.96 11.86 33.28
C THR A 308 -33.71 11.07 32.87
N PRO A 309 -33.79 9.76 32.59
CA PRO A 309 -32.62 8.99 32.16
C PRO A 309 -32.27 9.29 30.70
N ILE A 310 -30.99 9.11 30.36
CA ILE A 310 -30.54 9.03 28.96
C ILE A 310 -30.58 7.57 28.54
N VAL A 311 -31.13 7.30 27.37
CA VAL A 311 -31.11 5.97 26.75
C VAL A 311 -30.33 5.98 25.43
N SER A 312 -29.60 4.89 25.20
CA SER A 312 -28.89 4.63 23.94
C SER A 312 -29.11 3.19 23.51
N THR A 313 -29.64 3.01 22.31
CA THR A 313 -29.80 1.69 21.67
C THR A 313 -28.43 1.02 21.51
N GLU A 314 -28.36 -0.28 21.80
CA GLU A 314 -27.23 -1.16 21.49
C GLU A 314 -27.74 -2.39 20.74
N VAL A 315 -26.83 -3.22 20.21
CA VAL A 315 -27.20 -4.37 19.37
C VAL A 315 -28.06 -5.42 20.11
N ASP A 316 -27.82 -5.60 21.40
CA ASP A 316 -28.44 -6.63 22.24
C ASP A 316 -29.28 -6.06 23.40
N GLY A 317 -29.39 -4.73 23.52
CA GLY A 317 -30.11 -4.09 24.62
C GLY A 317 -30.18 -2.57 24.48
N VAL A 318 -30.29 -1.90 25.62
CA VAL A 318 -30.28 -0.45 25.73
C VAL A 318 -29.51 -0.05 26.97
N ARG A 319 -28.61 0.93 26.82
CA ARG A 319 -27.92 1.57 27.95
C ARG A 319 -28.83 2.62 28.55
N ILE A 320 -28.88 2.63 29.87
CA ILE A 320 -29.61 3.62 30.64
C ILE A 320 -28.60 4.34 31.53
N LEU A 321 -28.42 5.63 31.28
CA LEU A 321 -27.49 6.47 32.02
C LEU A 321 -28.27 7.47 32.85
N THR A 322 -27.91 7.55 34.11
CA THR A 322 -28.38 8.57 35.03
C THR A 322 -27.19 9.26 35.65
N LYS A 323 -27.45 10.30 36.45
CA LYS A 323 -26.45 10.97 37.26
C LYS A 323 -25.75 10.06 38.27
N ASP A 324 -26.34 8.93 38.65
CA ASP A 324 -25.78 8.08 39.72
C ASP A 324 -25.46 6.65 39.25
N SER A 325 -26.01 6.22 38.11
CA SER A 325 -25.92 4.85 37.64
C SER A 325 -25.66 4.73 36.14
N SER A 326 -24.91 3.69 35.81
CA SER A 326 -24.86 3.11 34.47
C SER A 326 -25.55 1.76 34.53
N GLU A 327 -26.62 1.61 33.76
CA GLU A 327 -27.48 0.44 33.73
C GLU A 327 -27.56 -0.12 32.30
N PHE A 328 -27.79 -1.43 32.19
CA PHE A 328 -28.06 -2.11 30.92
C PHE A 328 -29.36 -2.89 31.03
N LEU A 329 -30.29 -2.63 30.13
CA LEU A 329 -31.55 -3.35 30.00
C LEU A 329 -31.52 -4.15 28.71
N ARG A 330 -31.81 -5.45 28.79
CA ARG A 330 -31.85 -6.36 27.63
C ARG A 330 -32.86 -7.47 27.81
N LYS A 331 -33.24 -8.14 26.72
CA LYS A 331 -33.86 -9.47 26.78
C LYS A 331 -32.87 -10.44 27.42
N VAL A 332 -33.34 -11.31 28.33
CA VAL A 332 -32.47 -12.29 28.98
C VAL A 332 -31.90 -13.24 27.91
N PRO A 333 -30.56 -13.36 27.79
CA PRO A 333 -29.96 -14.34 26.89
C PRO A 333 -30.37 -15.77 27.26
N ALA A 334 -30.72 -16.58 26.25
CA ALA A 334 -31.22 -17.94 26.45
C ALA A 334 -30.33 -18.83 27.35
N PRO A 335 -28.98 -18.79 27.27
CA PRO A 335 -28.13 -19.55 28.19
C PRO A 335 -28.31 -19.16 29.67
N LEU A 336 -28.54 -17.87 29.95
CA LEU A 336 -28.82 -17.40 31.31
C LEU A 336 -30.21 -17.83 31.77
N GLU A 337 -31.22 -17.69 30.93
CA GLU A 337 -32.59 -18.16 31.22
C GLU A 337 -32.59 -19.65 31.53
N ASN A 338 -31.94 -20.46 30.70
CA ASN A 338 -31.82 -21.90 30.88
C ASN A 338 -31.22 -22.27 32.24
N ILE A 339 -30.28 -21.50 32.78
CA ILE A 339 -29.64 -21.83 34.07
C ILE A 339 -30.40 -21.25 35.26
N PHE A 340 -30.79 -19.98 35.17
CA PHE A 340 -31.23 -19.21 36.34
C PHE A 340 -32.75 -19.08 36.47
N HIS A 341 -33.54 -19.46 35.47
CA HIS A 341 -34.99 -19.49 35.58
C HIS A 341 -35.44 -20.35 36.77
N ILE A 342 -36.41 -19.87 37.56
CA ILE A 342 -36.90 -20.57 38.75
C ILE A 342 -37.45 -21.94 38.36
N GLY A 343 -36.92 -22.99 39.00
CA GLY A 343 -37.33 -24.36 38.71
C GLY A 343 -36.89 -24.88 37.34
N SER A 344 -35.90 -24.24 36.71
CA SER A 344 -35.29 -24.75 35.50
C SER A 344 -34.80 -26.20 35.70
N LYS A 345 -35.11 -27.05 34.72
CA LYS A 345 -34.69 -28.46 34.68
C LYS A 345 -33.73 -28.73 33.53
N THR A 346 -33.17 -27.69 32.92
CA THR A 346 -32.21 -27.83 31.83
C THR A 346 -30.94 -28.54 32.34
N PRO A 347 -30.17 -29.18 31.44
CA PRO A 347 -28.92 -29.82 31.82
C PRO A 347 -27.94 -28.84 32.50
N GLY A 348 -27.84 -27.60 32.00
CA GLY A 348 -26.99 -26.56 32.58
C GLY A 348 -27.39 -26.18 34.01
N ALA A 349 -28.69 -25.98 34.29
CA ALA A 349 -29.17 -25.69 35.64
C ALA A 349 -28.83 -26.82 36.63
N LYS A 350 -29.08 -28.07 36.23
CA LYS A 350 -28.75 -29.26 37.03
C LYS A 350 -27.25 -29.37 37.31
N LEU A 351 -26.39 -29.04 36.33
CA LEU A 351 -24.93 -29.09 36.50
C LEU A 351 -24.45 -28.03 37.50
N VAL A 352 -25.00 -26.81 37.44
CA VAL A 352 -24.70 -25.75 38.42
C VAL A 352 -25.16 -26.17 39.83
N GLU A 353 -26.37 -26.74 39.96
CA GLU A 353 -26.87 -27.24 41.25
C GLU A 353 -25.99 -28.38 41.79
N ALA A 354 -25.60 -29.34 40.95
CA ALA A 354 -24.70 -30.43 41.30
C ALA A 354 -23.36 -29.89 41.80
N PHE A 355 -22.80 -28.89 41.11
CA PHE A 355 -21.56 -28.22 41.48
C PHE A 355 -21.68 -27.50 42.84
N GLN A 356 -22.74 -26.74 43.06
CA GLN A 356 -22.99 -26.07 44.35
C GLN A 356 -23.13 -27.09 45.50
N LYS A 357 -23.87 -28.18 45.29
CA LYS A 357 -23.96 -29.28 46.26
C LYS A 357 -22.62 -29.94 46.53
N MET A 358 -21.78 -30.07 45.51
CA MET A 358 -20.43 -30.61 45.65
C MET A 358 -19.55 -29.69 46.50
N LYS A 359 -19.63 -28.35 46.32
CA LYS A 359 -18.96 -27.37 47.19
C LYS A 359 -19.39 -27.50 48.65
N LEU A 360 -20.66 -27.83 48.89
CA LEU A 360 -21.20 -28.12 50.22
C LEU A 360 -20.90 -29.55 50.73
N LYS A 361 -20.07 -30.33 50.01
CA LYS A 361 -19.74 -31.73 50.32
C LYS A 361 -20.97 -32.63 50.48
N SER A 362 -22.04 -32.34 49.74
CA SER A 362 -23.26 -33.13 49.75
C SER A 362 -23.10 -34.40 48.91
N VAL A 363 -23.49 -35.54 49.49
CA VAL A 363 -23.49 -36.85 48.80
C VAL A 363 -24.40 -36.90 47.57
N PHE A 364 -25.37 -35.99 47.48
CA PHE A 364 -26.29 -35.93 46.35
C PHE A 364 -25.65 -35.39 45.06
N ALA A 365 -24.51 -34.71 45.15
CA ALA A 365 -23.86 -34.11 43.99
C ALA A 365 -23.45 -35.15 42.94
N GLU A 366 -22.85 -36.26 43.38
CA GLU A 366 -22.41 -37.34 42.48
C GLU A 366 -23.60 -38.02 41.79
N LYS A 367 -24.69 -38.22 42.52
CA LYS A 367 -25.94 -38.74 41.94
C LYS A 367 -26.47 -37.84 40.82
N MET A 368 -26.46 -36.51 41.02
CA MET A 368 -26.93 -35.57 40.00
C MET A 368 -26.04 -35.55 38.75
N LEU A 369 -24.72 -35.69 38.91
CA LEU A 369 -23.79 -35.81 37.78
C LEU A 369 -24.02 -37.11 36.99
N LEU A 370 -24.28 -38.22 37.68
CA LEU A 370 -24.59 -39.50 37.02
C LEU A 370 -25.91 -39.44 36.24
N GLU A 371 -26.91 -38.75 36.76
CA GLU A 371 -28.19 -38.52 36.08
C GLU A 371 -28.06 -37.64 34.81
N LEU A 372 -27.03 -36.79 34.74
CA LEU A 372 -26.76 -35.92 33.59
C LEU A 372 -26.00 -36.58 32.44
N LYS A 373 -25.53 -37.83 32.59
CA LYS A 373 -24.51 -38.43 31.73
C LYS A 373 -24.71 -38.24 30.23
N ASP A 374 -25.94 -38.43 29.74
CA ASP A 374 -26.26 -38.34 28.30
C ASP A 374 -26.48 -36.89 27.83
N GLU A 375 -26.76 -35.95 28.73
CA GLU A 375 -26.98 -34.52 28.48
C GLU A 375 -25.80 -33.64 28.93
N LEU A 376 -24.69 -34.25 29.37
CA LEU A 376 -23.61 -33.55 30.05
C LEU A 376 -22.84 -32.61 29.12
N HIS A 377 -22.76 -32.93 27.83
CA HIS A 377 -22.18 -32.04 26.82
C HIS A 377 -22.97 -30.72 26.75
N ASP A 378 -24.27 -30.80 26.55
CA ASP A 378 -25.17 -29.64 26.50
C ASP A 378 -25.15 -28.84 27.82
N ALA A 379 -25.02 -29.52 28.96
CA ALA A 379 -24.89 -28.88 30.27
C ALA A 379 -23.62 -28.02 30.36
N VAL A 380 -22.48 -28.58 29.93
CA VAL A 380 -21.19 -27.88 29.92
C VAL A 380 -21.25 -26.68 29.00
N ASP A 381 -21.73 -26.86 27.77
CA ASP A 381 -21.78 -25.77 26.78
C ASP A 381 -22.72 -24.66 27.23
N THR A 382 -23.89 -24.99 27.79
CA THR A 382 -24.81 -23.99 28.35
C THR A 382 -24.14 -23.19 29.47
N CYS A 383 -23.39 -23.82 30.38
CA CYS A 383 -22.65 -23.12 31.43
C CYS A 383 -21.54 -22.22 30.87
N VAL A 384 -20.81 -22.68 29.85
CA VAL A 384 -19.77 -21.90 29.17
C VAL A 384 -20.39 -20.68 28.49
N GLN A 385 -21.45 -20.85 27.71
CA GLN A 385 -22.13 -19.76 27.01
C GLN A 385 -22.83 -18.78 27.98
N ALA A 386 -23.42 -19.28 29.06
CA ALA A 386 -23.97 -18.43 30.12
C ALA A 386 -22.90 -17.56 30.78
N SER A 387 -21.67 -18.07 30.94
CA SER A 387 -20.60 -17.31 31.57
C SER A 387 -20.21 -16.06 30.78
N LEU A 388 -20.22 -16.11 29.44
CA LEU A 388 -19.95 -14.95 28.57
C LEU A 388 -20.97 -13.82 28.73
N ASN A 389 -22.23 -14.19 29.00
CA ASN A 389 -23.34 -13.27 29.10
C ASN A 389 -23.48 -12.63 30.49
N GLU A 390 -22.84 -13.18 31.51
CA GLU A 390 -22.92 -12.68 32.88
C GLU A 390 -21.92 -11.54 33.14
N PHE A 391 -22.32 -10.55 33.94
CA PHE A 391 -21.45 -9.43 34.36
C PHE A 391 -20.77 -9.71 35.70
N SER A 392 -21.39 -10.46 36.61
CA SER A 392 -20.79 -10.82 37.90
C SER A 392 -19.63 -11.80 37.70
N ILE A 393 -18.43 -11.37 38.11
CA ILE A 393 -17.23 -12.21 38.08
C ILE A 393 -17.40 -13.44 38.99
N GLU A 394 -18.12 -13.32 40.09
CA GLU A 394 -18.45 -14.44 40.98
C GLU A 394 -19.26 -15.51 40.25
N TRP A 395 -20.31 -15.12 39.53
CA TRP A 395 -21.12 -16.06 38.76
C TRP A 395 -20.39 -16.64 37.55
N GLN A 396 -19.62 -15.84 36.82
CA GLN A 396 -18.76 -16.34 35.75
C GLN A 396 -17.83 -17.45 36.25
N LYS A 397 -17.21 -17.27 37.42
CA LYS A 397 -16.36 -18.31 38.05
C LYS A 397 -17.16 -19.56 38.38
N VAL A 398 -18.33 -19.41 39.01
CA VAL A 398 -19.19 -20.56 39.37
C VAL A 398 -19.61 -21.34 38.13
N LEU A 399 -20.01 -20.65 37.05
CA LEU A 399 -20.43 -21.26 35.79
C LEU A 399 -19.26 -22.01 35.11
N LEU A 400 -18.08 -21.39 35.04
CA LEU A 400 -16.89 -22.04 34.48
C LEU A 400 -16.40 -23.22 35.34
N GLU A 401 -16.45 -23.13 36.66
CA GLU A 401 -16.09 -24.24 37.55
C GLU A 401 -17.08 -25.41 37.41
N ALA A 402 -18.37 -25.13 37.27
CA ALA A 402 -19.39 -26.14 36.98
C ALA A 402 -19.16 -26.80 35.60
N ALA A 403 -18.90 -26.01 34.56
CA ALA A 403 -18.52 -26.51 33.24
C ALA A 403 -17.23 -27.34 33.29
N SER A 404 -16.24 -26.93 34.09
CA SER A 404 -14.98 -27.65 34.29
C SER A 404 -15.18 -29.01 34.96
N LEU A 405 -16.09 -29.10 35.93
CA LEU A 405 -16.50 -30.36 36.53
C LEU A 405 -17.14 -31.30 35.50
N GLY A 406 -18.07 -30.78 34.69
CA GLY A 406 -18.76 -31.55 33.67
C GLY A 406 -17.81 -32.07 32.59
N LYS A 407 -16.96 -31.19 32.03
CA LYS A 407 -16.04 -31.57 30.94
C LYS A 407 -15.02 -32.64 31.36
N ASN A 408 -14.59 -32.65 32.63
CA ASN A 408 -13.66 -33.67 33.15
C ASN A 408 -14.29 -35.07 33.23
N SER A 409 -15.62 -35.14 33.20
CA SER A 409 -16.37 -36.41 33.19
C SER A 409 -16.68 -36.89 31.77
N LEU A 410 -16.47 -36.04 30.75
CA LEU A 410 -16.64 -36.38 29.34
C LEU A 410 -15.36 -36.99 28.77
N ARG A 411 -15.49 -38.07 27.99
CA ARG A 411 -14.34 -38.73 27.33
C ARG A 411 -13.87 -38.03 26.05
N MET A 412 -14.81 -37.41 25.33
CA MET A 412 -14.58 -36.72 24.06
C MET A 412 -15.20 -35.34 24.19
N TYR A 413 -14.42 -34.34 24.57
CA TYR A 413 -14.88 -32.95 24.66
C TYR A 413 -13.86 -32.01 24.03
N ASN A 414 -14.32 -31.05 23.25
CA ASN A 414 -13.44 -30.04 22.67
C ASN A 414 -13.04 -29.01 23.74
N HIS A 415 -11.90 -29.22 24.37
CA HIS A 415 -11.40 -28.29 25.39
C HIS A 415 -11.05 -26.90 24.84
N GLN A 416 -10.93 -26.73 23.52
CA GLN A 416 -10.53 -25.47 22.91
C GLN A 416 -11.57 -24.36 23.13
N GLU A 417 -12.86 -24.65 22.93
CA GLU A 417 -13.95 -23.69 23.15
C GLU A 417 -13.95 -23.16 24.59
N TYR A 418 -13.85 -24.06 25.57
CA TYR A 418 -13.75 -23.68 26.98
C TYR A 418 -12.54 -22.76 27.24
N VAL A 419 -11.38 -23.04 26.62
CA VAL A 419 -10.16 -22.25 26.79
C VAL A 419 -10.31 -20.87 26.14
N ASP A 420 -10.94 -20.79 24.98
CA ASP A 420 -11.16 -19.54 24.26
C ASP A 420 -12.15 -18.64 25.00
N VAL A 421 -13.25 -19.19 25.53
CA VAL A 421 -14.16 -18.46 26.42
C VAL A 421 -13.45 -17.94 27.66
N CYS A 422 -12.55 -18.72 28.26
CA CYS A 422 -11.75 -18.24 29.39
C CYS A 422 -10.82 -17.07 29.02
N ARG A 423 -10.34 -17.00 27.77
CA ARG A 423 -9.53 -15.87 27.28
C ARG A 423 -10.39 -14.66 26.98
N GLU A 424 -11.52 -14.84 26.30
CA GLU A 424 -12.50 -13.78 26.02
C GLU A 424 -12.99 -13.13 27.30
N LEU A 425 -13.38 -13.91 28.31
CA LEU A 425 -13.82 -13.39 29.60
C LEU A 425 -12.77 -12.56 30.31
N ARG A 426 -11.48 -12.90 30.18
CA ARG A 426 -10.41 -12.06 30.74
C ARG A 426 -10.36 -10.69 30.07
N VAL A 427 -10.53 -10.64 28.75
CA VAL A 427 -10.57 -9.37 27.99
C VAL A 427 -11.81 -8.58 28.34
N LEU A 428 -13.00 -9.21 28.34
CA LEU A 428 -14.27 -8.58 28.67
C LEU A 428 -14.25 -7.99 30.09
N ASN A 429 -13.81 -8.76 31.08
CA ASN A 429 -13.74 -8.27 32.46
C ASN A 429 -12.72 -7.15 32.63
N ALA A 430 -11.61 -7.17 31.88
CA ALA A 430 -10.66 -6.06 31.91
C ALA A 430 -11.24 -4.80 31.26
N ALA A 431 -12.02 -4.92 30.17
CA ALA A 431 -12.75 -3.80 29.57
C ALA A 431 -13.77 -3.20 30.55
N ARG A 432 -14.49 -4.08 31.26
CA ARG A 432 -15.52 -3.74 32.24
C ARG A 432 -14.97 -3.22 33.57
N ASP A 433 -13.65 -3.25 33.79
CA ASP A 433 -13.06 -2.65 34.99
C ASP A 433 -13.43 -1.15 35.05
N PRO A 434 -13.90 -0.61 36.19
CA PRO A 434 -14.34 0.78 36.27
C PRO A 434 -13.29 1.82 35.87
N ASN A 435 -11.99 1.51 36.01
CA ASN A 435 -10.90 2.41 35.57
C ASN A 435 -10.69 2.38 34.06
N VAL A 436 -11.18 1.33 33.39
CA VAL A 436 -11.22 1.25 31.93
C VAL A 436 -12.54 1.85 31.44
N GLY A 437 -13.66 1.46 32.05
CA GLY A 437 -14.98 2.05 31.81
C GLY A 437 -15.58 1.70 30.44
N ILE A 438 -15.35 0.48 29.95
CA ILE A 438 -15.97 -0.09 28.74
C ILE A 438 -16.89 -1.24 29.18
N TYR A 439 -18.15 -0.94 29.48
CA TYR A 439 -19.12 -1.94 29.93
C TYR A 439 -19.75 -2.71 28.76
N ILE A 440 -18.90 -3.41 28.00
CA ILE A 440 -19.27 -4.13 26.78
C ILE A 440 -19.90 -5.50 27.08
N THR A 441 -20.97 -5.86 26.38
CA THR A 441 -21.58 -7.20 26.40
C THR A 441 -20.79 -8.17 25.53
N HIS A 442 -21.11 -9.46 25.60
CA HIS A 442 -20.48 -10.42 24.69
C HIS A 442 -20.92 -10.21 23.24
N GLU A 443 -22.20 -9.92 23.01
CA GLU A 443 -22.74 -9.68 21.66
C GLU A 443 -22.17 -8.39 21.03
N GLU A 444 -22.03 -7.32 21.82
CA GLU A 444 -21.31 -6.12 21.40
C GLU A 444 -19.82 -6.40 21.11
N TYR A 445 -19.17 -7.26 21.88
CA TYR A 445 -17.78 -7.67 21.59
C TYR A 445 -17.67 -8.43 20.27
N LEU A 446 -18.62 -9.34 19.98
CA LEU A 446 -18.67 -10.05 18.70
C LEU A 446 -18.95 -9.09 17.53
N HIS A 447 -19.78 -8.06 17.76
CA HIS A 447 -20.09 -7.05 16.76
C HIS A 447 -18.92 -6.10 16.50
N LEU A 448 -18.29 -5.55 17.55
CA LEU A 448 -17.17 -4.61 17.47
C LEU A 448 -15.89 -5.26 16.93
N GLY A 449 -15.61 -6.48 17.41
CA GLY A 449 -14.38 -7.22 17.13
C GLY A 449 -13.23 -6.89 18.08
N LEU A 450 -12.34 -7.88 18.27
CA LEU A 450 -11.22 -7.81 19.20
C LEU A 450 -10.22 -6.68 18.87
N GLU A 451 -9.91 -6.47 17.61
CA GLU A 451 -8.93 -5.45 17.19
C GLU A 451 -9.39 -4.04 17.56
N ARG A 452 -10.65 -3.71 17.29
CA ARG A 452 -11.25 -2.42 17.66
C ARG A 452 -11.36 -2.26 19.18
N LEU A 453 -11.69 -3.32 19.94
CA LEU A 453 -11.68 -3.24 21.40
C LEU A 453 -10.29 -2.91 21.95
N ILE A 454 -9.23 -3.53 21.39
CA ILE A 454 -7.84 -3.22 21.78
C ILE A 454 -7.45 -1.80 21.35
N GLN A 455 -7.95 -1.33 20.21
CA GLN A 455 -7.77 0.04 19.76
C GLN A 455 -8.39 1.03 20.76
N ARG A 456 -9.59 0.75 21.30
CA ARG A 456 -10.19 1.56 22.37
C ARG A 456 -9.30 1.63 23.62
N PHE A 457 -8.70 0.52 24.03
CA PHE A 457 -7.71 0.53 25.14
C PHE A 457 -6.52 1.44 24.82
N SER A 458 -5.98 1.34 23.61
CA SER A 458 -4.84 2.14 23.15
C SER A 458 -5.18 3.64 23.07
N CYS A 459 -6.36 3.99 22.57
CA CYS A 459 -6.86 5.37 22.49
C CYS A 459 -7.07 5.99 23.89
N ARG A 460 -7.38 5.17 24.89
CA ARG A 460 -7.43 5.56 26.32
C ARG A 460 -6.04 5.55 26.99
N GLN A 461 -4.96 5.42 26.22
CA GLN A 461 -3.57 5.31 26.68
C GLN A 461 -3.28 4.11 27.61
N LEU A 462 -4.14 3.09 27.60
CA LEU A 462 -3.99 1.86 28.39
C LEU A 462 -3.15 0.82 27.64
N TYR A 463 -1.98 1.22 27.13
CA TYR A 463 -1.14 0.38 26.26
C TYR A 463 -0.72 -0.95 26.90
N GLY A 464 -0.48 -0.96 28.21
CA GLY A 464 -0.15 -2.19 28.95
C GLY A 464 -1.30 -3.21 28.89
N LEU A 465 -2.54 -2.75 29.05
CA LEU A 465 -3.73 -3.59 28.95
C LEU A 465 -3.96 -4.05 27.50
N ALA A 466 -3.80 -3.16 26.52
CA ALA A 466 -3.89 -3.50 25.11
C ALA A 466 -2.93 -4.64 24.72
N VAL A 467 -1.67 -4.57 25.17
CA VAL A 467 -0.68 -5.64 24.96
C VAL A 467 -1.08 -6.93 25.69
N GLN A 468 -1.52 -6.85 26.95
CA GLN A 468 -1.96 -8.02 27.71
C GLN A 468 -3.15 -8.72 27.07
N ALA A 469 -4.19 -7.98 26.67
CA ALA A 469 -5.35 -8.50 25.97
C ALA A 469 -4.95 -9.20 24.65
N SER A 470 -4.06 -8.57 23.88
CA SER A 470 -3.51 -9.17 22.66
C SER A 470 -2.78 -10.49 22.93
N MET A 471 -1.99 -10.55 24.00
CA MET A 471 -1.27 -11.77 24.41
C MET A 471 -2.21 -12.88 24.87
N TRP A 472 -3.26 -12.55 25.63
CA TRP A 472 -4.26 -13.53 26.07
C TRP A 472 -4.98 -14.18 24.88
N MET A 473 -5.26 -13.39 23.85
CA MET A 473 -5.91 -13.83 22.61
C MET A 473 -4.95 -14.33 21.52
N GLN A 474 -3.64 -14.28 21.77
CA GLN A 474 -2.58 -14.74 20.86
C GLN A 474 -2.56 -14.03 19.50
N ILE A 475 -2.85 -12.73 19.47
CA ILE A 475 -2.80 -11.90 18.25
C ILE A 475 -1.59 -10.96 18.23
N PRO A 476 -1.13 -10.53 17.04
CA PRO A 476 -0.04 -9.56 16.92
C PRO A 476 -0.38 -8.22 17.59
N CYS A 477 0.56 -7.67 18.36
CA CYS A 477 0.36 -6.44 19.12
C CYS A 477 1.44 -5.38 18.86
N ASP A 478 2.29 -5.56 17.84
CA ASP A 478 3.40 -4.64 17.57
C ASP A 478 2.90 -3.24 17.21
N TRP A 479 1.71 -3.13 16.60
CA TRP A 479 1.05 -1.86 16.32
C TRP A 479 0.70 -1.06 17.58
N VAL A 480 0.43 -1.71 18.73
CA VAL A 480 0.17 -1.04 20.01
C VAL A 480 1.45 -0.34 20.50
N TYR A 481 2.61 -0.95 20.32
CA TYR A 481 3.90 -0.33 20.65
C TYR A 481 4.20 0.86 19.74
N ILE A 482 3.86 0.76 18.45
CA ILE A 482 4.01 1.85 17.49
C ILE A 482 3.12 3.03 17.91
N GLN A 483 1.84 2.79 18.20
CA GLN A 483 0.93 3.84 18.66
C GLN A 483 1.41 4.48 19.97
N TRP A 484 1.82 3.67 20.95
CA TRP A 484 2.43 4.17 22.19
C TRP A 484 3.61 5.11 21.90
N ALA A 485 4.55 4.68 21.03
CA ALA A 485 5.73 5.47 20.71
C ALA A 485 5.36 6.77 20.00
N GLN A 486 4.41 6.74 19.06
CA GLN A 486 3.90 7.93 18.38
C GLN A 486 3.26 8.92 19.37
N THR A 487 2.37 8.45 20.25
CA THR A 487 1.75 9.30 21.28
C THR A 487 2.79 9.84 22.26
N TYR A 488 3.76 9.02 22.68
CA TYR A 488 4.83 9.44 23.57
C TYR A 488 5.70 10.54 22.94
N ILE A 489 6.01 10.45 21.66
CA ILE A 489 6.73 11.52 20.94
C ILE A 489 5.93 12.82 20.92
N LYS A 490 4.64 12.75 20.62
CA LYS A 490 3.76 13.92 20.53
C LYS A 490 3.59 14.64 21.88
N GLN A 491 3.49 13.86 22.97
CA GLN A 491 3.18 14.41 24.30
C GLN A 491 4.41 14.70 25.17
N SER A 492 5.53 13.98 24.98
CA SER A 492 6.69 14.10 25.87
C SER A 492 7.44 15.41 25.64
N SER A 493 7.69 16.17 26.71
CA SER A 493 8.59 17.32 26.71
C SER A 493 10.05 16.96 27.08
N GLU A 494 10.38 15.66 27.17
CA GLU A 494 11.72 15.20 27.53
C GLU A 494 12.73 15.42 26.41
N PRO A 495 14.04 15.49 26.72
CA PRO A 495 15.08 15.59 25.71
C PRO A 495 15.03 14.42 24.72
N GLU A 496 15.32 14.69 23.44
CA GLU A 496 15.21 13.71 22.35
C GLU A 496 16.00 12.41 22.59
N GLU A 497 17.16 12.49 23.26
CA GLU A 497 17.98 11.31 23.59
C GLU A 497 17.31 10.40 24.63
N VAL A 498 16.58 10.98 25.59
CA VAL A 498 15.81 10.22 26.59
C VAL A 498 14.61 9.55 25.93
N VAL A 499 13.91 10.30 25.05
CA VAL A 499 12.78 9.77 24.28
C VAL A 499 13.23 8.59 23.41
N LEU A 500 14.37 8.73 22.72
CA LEU A 500 14.96 7.67 21.90
C LEU A 500 15.27 6.42 22.73
N ASP A 501 15.99 6.55 23.85
CA ASP A 501 16.37 5.41 24.70
C ASP A 501 15.13 4.67 25.22
N ASN A 502 14.12 5.40 25.69
CA ASN A 502 12.88 4.81 26.19
C ASN A 502 12.12 4.04 25.11
N ILE A 503 12.07 4.55 23.88
CA ILE A 503 11.44 3.86 22.74
C ILE A 503 12.25 2.61 22.38
N VAL A 504 13.54 2.74 22.11
CA VAL A 504 14.40 1.62 21.69
C VAL A 504 14.44 0.52 22.75
N LYS A 505 14.51 0.88 24.04
CA LYS A 505 14.51 -0.09 25.13
C LYS A 505 13.26 -0.97 25.15
N ARG A 506 12.09 -0.40 24.82
CA ARG A 506 10.82 -1.16 24.79
C ARG A 506 10.65 -1.96 23.50
N LEU A 507 11.07 -1.39 22.37
CA LEU A 507 10.86 -1.98 21.04
C LEU A 507 11.96 -2.95 20.61
N SER A 508 13.19 -2.83 21.13
CA SER A 508 14.34 -3.68 20.74
C SER A 508 14.12 -5.19 20.98
N SER A 509 13.25 -5.56 21.91
CA SER A 509 12.85 -6.96 22.13
C SER A 509 12.00 -7.55 20.99
N ARG A 510 11.48 -6.71 20.08
CA ARG A 510 10.59 -7.08 18.98
C ARG A 510 11.37 -7.09 17.65
N LYS A 511 11.71 -8.30 17.18
CA LYS A 511 12.63 -8.51 16.04
C LYS A 511 12.21 -7.87 14.71
N TYR A 512 10.91 -7.69 14.46
CA TYR A 512 10.37 -7.25 13.16
C TYR A 512 9.57 -5.95 13.24
N ILE A 513 9.66 -5.21 14.34
CA ILE A 513 8.94 -3.95 14.47
C ILE A 513 9.56 -2.88 13.57
N SER A 514 8.72 -2.23 12.78
CA SER A 514 9.14 -1.11 11.92
C SER A 514 9.12 0.19 12.71
N TYR A 515 10.19 0.97 12.57
CA TYR A 515 10.37 2.31 13.14
C TYR A 515 9.92 3.40 12.18
N GLU A 516 9.61 3.09 10.92
CA GLU A 516 9.19 4.04 9.86
C GLU A 516 8.10 5.01 10.33
N LYS A 517 6.98 4.49 10.84
CA LYS A 517 5.86 5.32 11.32
C LYS A 517 6.25 6.21 12.51
N ILE A 518 7.13 5.70 13.38
CA ILE A 518 7.58 6.39 14.60
C ILE A 518 8.52 7.55 14.22
N ALA A 519 9.49 7.29 13.34
CA ALA A 519 10.39 8.30 12.81
C ALA A 519 9.60 9.39 12.05
N ARG A 520 8.63 8.99 11.22
CA ARG A 520 7.74 9.94 10.54
C ARG A 520 6.98 10.84 11.51
N THR A 521 6.46 10.28 12.61
CA THR A 521 5.82 11.10 13.65
C THR A 521 6.82 12.05 14.31
N ALA A 522 8.04 11.62 14.65
CA ALA A 522 9.06 12.53 15.18
C ALA A 522 9.38 13.69 14.23
N TYR A 523 9.45 13.42 12.92
CA TYR A 523 9.63 14.45 11.91
C TYR A 523 8.46 15.44 11.85
N GLN A 524 7.22 14.94 11.85
CA GLN A 524 6.02 15.78 11.85
C GLN A 524 5.92 16.68 13.09
N GLU A 525 6.40 16.21 14.23
CA GLU A 525 6.53 16.99 15.47
C GLU A 525 7.75 17.93 15.51
N GLY A 526 8.49 18.06 14.39
CA GLY A 526 9.66 18.94 14.27
C GLY A 526 10.94 18.42 14.92
N ARG A 527 10.98 17.16 15.39
CA ARG A 527 12.13 16.53 16.08
C ARG A 527 13.04 15.82 15.08
N LEU A 528 13.76 16.59 14.27
CA LEU A 528 14.57 16.08 13.14
C LEU A 528 15.68 15.11 13.58
N ILE A 529 16.39 15.41 14.67
CA ILE A 529 17.50 14.57 15.14
C ILE A 529 16.95 13.23 15.67
N LEU A 530 15.88 13.27 16.48
CA LEU A 530 15.16 12.07 16.91
C LEU A 530 14.67 11.22 15.74
N SER A 531 14.03 11.82 14.73
CA SER A 531 13.55 11.10 13.54
C SER A 531 14.69 10.35 12.85
N THR A 532 15.82 11.05 12.61
CA THR A 532 16.99 10.47 11.94
C THR A 532 17.57 9.31 12.74
N LYS A 533 17.72 9.47 14.07
CA LYS A 533 18.24 8.41 14.95
C LYS A 533 17.29 7.21 15.05
N LEU A 534 15.98 7.43 15.07
CA LEU A 534 14.98 6.34 15.06
C LEU A 534 15.07 5.54 13.75
N LEU A 535 15.34 6.22 12.64
CA LEU A 535 15.44 5.60 11.33
C LEU A 535 16.59 4.60 11.22
N ASP A 536 17.69 4.80 11.96
CA ASP A 536 18.80 3.86 12.02
C ASP A 536 18.39 2.47 12.56
N PHE A 537 17.27 2.40 13.30
CA PHE A 537 16.69 1.15 13.81
C PHE A 537 15.66 0.51 12.85
N GLU A 538 15.29 1.17 11.75
CA GLU A 538 14.37 0.58 10.76
C GLU A 538 15.06 -0.56 10.00
N PRO A 539 14.51 -1.80 10.05
CA PRO A 539 15.15 -2.96 9.43
C PRO A 539 15.09 -2.95 7.89
N LEU A 540 14.12 -2.25 7.28
CA LEU A 540 13.95 -2.20 5.83
C LEU A 540 14.61 -0.95 5.25
N ALA A 541 15.71 -1.14 4.54
CA ALA A 541 16.45 -0.04 3.92
C ALA A 541 15.59 0.80 2.95
N LYS A 542 14.61 0.19 2.28
CA LYS A 542 13.64 0.92 1.45
C LYS A 542 12.86 1.94 2.27
N HIS A 543 12.38 1.58 3.46
CA HIS A 543 11.63 2.50 4.32
C HIS A 543 12.52 3.64 4.82
N GLN A 544 13.77 3.35 5.18
CA GLN A 544 14.77 4.36 5.54
C GLN A 544 14.92 5.40 4.42
N VAL A 545 15.21 4.92 3.21
CA VAL A 545 15.42 5.77 2.04
C VAL A 545 14.17 6.60 1.69
N MET A 546 12.99 6.00 1.71
CA MET A 546 11.75 6.70 1.37
C MET A 546 11.41 7.80 2.38
N LEU A 547 11.62 7.56 3.68
CA LEU A 547 11.39 8.59 4.68
C LEU A 547 12.44 9.71 4.57
N LEU A 548 13.72 9.40 4.35
CA LEU A 548 14.76 10.43 4.14
C LEU A 548 14.45 11.32 2.94
N LEU A 549 13.92 10.75 1.86
CA LEU A 549 13.45 11.52 0.71
C LEU A 549 12.29 12.46 1.07
N ASN A 550 11.29 11.97 1.80
CA ASN A 550 10.15 12.78 2.24
C ASN A 550 10.55 13.89 3.21
N MET A 551 11.66 13.70 3.95
CA MET A 551 12.24 14.69 4.87
C MET A 551 13.23 15.64 4.19
N GLU A 552 13.38 15.57 2.86
CA GLU A 552 14.35 16.34 2.06
C GLU A 552 15.83 16.11 2.43
N ALA A 553 16.13 15.02 3.16
CA ALA A 553 17.47 14.64 3.58
C ALA A 553 18.22 13.89 2.46
N TYR A 554 18.38 14.54 1.30
CA TYR A 554 18.82 13.92 0.04
C TYR A 554 20.20 13.26 0.12
N GLU A 555 21.18 13.90 0.75
CA GLU A 555 22.54 13.34 0.90
C GLU A 555 22.54 12.05 1.74
N GLN A 556 21.76 12.04 2.83
CA GLN A 556 21.60 10.87 3.68
C GLN A 556 20.84 9.76 2.96
N ALA A 557 19.79 10.11 2.20
CA ALA A 557 19.05 9.17 1.37
C ALA A 557 19.96 8.52 0.32
N LEU A 558 20.80 9.31 -0.35
CA LEU A 558 21.74 8.83 -1.36
C LEU A 558 22.82 7.93 -0.75
N LYS A 559 23.40 8.32 0.39
CA LYS A 559 24.34 7.48 1.12
C LYS A 559 23.71 6.14 1.52
N LYS A 560 22.49 6.17 2.05
CA LYS A 560 21.81 4.94 2.52
C LYS A 560 21.38 4.03 1.39
N VAL A 561 20.94 4.58 0.25
CA VAL A 561 20.51 3.76 -0.89
C VAL A 561 21.68 3.04 -1.54
N ILE A 562 22.88 3.63 -1.55
CA ILE A 562 24.07 2.98 -2.12
C ILE A 562 24.44 1.72 -1.34
N GLU A 563 24.26 1.72 0.00
CA GLU A 563 24.49 0.54 0.84
C GLU A 563 23.56 -0.64 0.48
N THR A 564 22.41 -0.37 -0.14
CA THR A 564 21.47 -1.44 -0.56
C THR A 564 21.96 -2.21 -1.78
N MET A 565 22.88 -1.65 -2.56
CA MET A 565 23.34 -2.18 -3.86
C MET A 565 22.20 -2.49 -4.86
N ASP A 566 21.01 -1.95 -4.64
CA ASP A 566 19.86 -2.09 -5.54
C ASP A 566 19.87 -0.95 -6.57
N ASN A 567 20.29 -1.27 -7.80
CA ASN A 567 20.35 -0.32 -8.90
C ASN A 567 19.02 0.39 -9.18
N ASN A 568 17.88 -0.30 -9.00
CA ASN A 568 16.57 0.31 -9.24
C ASN A 568 16.24 1.34 -8.15
N LEU A 569 16.54 1.01 -6.89
CA LEU A 569 16.32 1.92 -5.77
C LEU A 569 17.28 3.12 -5.85
N ILE A 570 18.55 2.90 -6.21
CA ILE A 570 19.53 3.97 -6.45
C ILE A 570 19.03 4.92 -7.53
N ILE A 571 18.54 4.41 -8.66
CA ILE A 571 18.00 5.25 -9.74
C ILE A 571 16.75 6.00 -9.30
N TYR A 572 15.85 5.35 -8.57
CA TYR A 572 14.68 6.02 -8.03
C TYR A 572 15.08 7.23 -7.18
N VAL A 573 16.01 7.05 -6.23
CA VAL A 573 16.51 8.13 -5.37
C VAL A 573 17.20 9.23 -6.17
N VAL A 574 18.13 8.88 -7.05
CA VAL A 574 18.86 9.84 -7.88
C VAL A 574 17.90 10.70 -8.72
N LEU A 575 16.86 10.10 -9.29
CA LEU A 575 15.87 10.82 -10.08
C LEU A 575 14.95 11.70 -9.23
N GLN A 576 14.57 11.26 -8.02
CA GLN A 576 13.84 12.08 -7.06
C GLN A 576 14.66 13.31 -6.65
N ILE A 577 15.94 13.11 -6.30
CA ILE A 577 16.87 14.20 -5.96
C ILE A 577 16.98 15.18 -7.14
N LYS A 578 17.16 14.69 -8.37
CA LYS A 578 17.23 15.53 -9.57
C LYS A 578 15.98 16.42 -9.76
N GLN A 579 14.79 15.94 -9.40
CA GLN A 579 13.55 16.70 -9.56
C GLN A 579 13.39 17.83 -8.53
N GLN A 580 13.98 17.69 -7.35
CA GLN A 580 13.77 18.60 -6.21
C GLN A 580 14.80 19.73 -6.11
N MET A 581 15.87 19.70 -6.90
CA MET A 581 16.92 20.73 -6.82
C MET A 581 17.41 21.20 -8.18
N ALA A 582 18.13 22.33 -8.17
CA ALA A 582 18.76 22.85 -9.38
C ALA A 582 19.84 21.88 -9.91
N ILE A 583 19.98 21.83 -11.24
CA ILE A 583 20.81 20.82 -11.90
C ILE A 583 22.28 20.84 -11.46
N ALA A 584 22.83 22.04 -11.20
CA ALA A 584 24.22 22.20 -10.76
C ALA A 584 24.46 21.60 -9.36
N SER A 585 23.51 21.80 -8.43
CA SER A 585 23.53 21.22 -7.09
C SER A 585 23.35 19.70 -7.14
N PHE A 586 22.46 19.21 -8.00
CA PHE A 586 22.29 17.78 -8.25
C PHE A 586 23.60 17.11 -8.69
N PHE A 587 24.30 17.70 -9.66
CA PHE A 587 25.58 17.16 -10.14
C PHE A 587 26.66 17.16 -9.05
N GLN A 588 26.72 18.22 -8.24
CA GLN A 588 27.67 18.29 -7.13
C GLN A 588 27.45 17.16 -6.13
N ILE A 589 26.20 16.95 -5.68
CA ILE A 589 25.86 15.86 -4.75
C ILE A 589 26.14 14.50 -5.39
N LEU A 590 25.74 14.28 -6.64
CA LEU A 590 25.93 12.99 -7.30
C LEU A 590 27.41 12.60 -7.42
N ASN A 591 28.29 13.57 -7.68
CA ASN A 591 29.73 13.35 -7.83
C ASN A 591 30.44 12.88 -6.56
N GLU A 592 29.86 13.13 -5.37
CA GLU A 592 30.39 12.59 -4.11
C GLU A 592 30.22 11.07 -4.00
N TYR A 593 29.39 10.46 -4.87
CA TYR A 593 29.01 9.05 -4.81
C TYR A 593 29.27 8.32 -6.14
N PRO A 594 30.50 7.81 -6.38
CA PRO A 594 30.90 7.22 -7.67
C PRO A 594 30.05 6.04 -8.15
N ASP A 595 29.51 5.22 -7.24
CA ASP A 595 28.65 4.10 -7.62
C ASP A 595 27.29 4.59 -8.12
N ALA A 596 26.70 5.60 -7.47
CA ALA A 596 25.48 6.24 -7.96
C ALA A 596 25.70 6.91 -9.32
N VAL A 597 26.86 7.54 -9.55
CA VAL A 597 27.25 8.07 -10.88
C VAL A 597 27.19 6.98 -11.94
N LYS A 598 27.79 5.82 -11.72
CA LYS A 598 27.81 4.72 -12.71
C LYS A 598 26.39 4.27 -13.07
N VAL A 599 25.53 4.07 -12.07
CA VAL A 599 24.15 3.66 -12.33
C VAL A 599 23.40 4.77 -13.08
N TYR A 600 23.56 6.03 -12.67
CA TYR A 600 22.95 7.18 -13.33
C TYR A 600 23.39 7.33 -14.79
N VAL A 601 24.68 7.18 -15.08
CA VAL A 601 25.24 7.26 -16.43
C VAL A 601 24.61 6.21 -17.34
N GLU A 602 24.51 4.96 -16.90
CA GLU A 602 23.88 3.89 -17.69
C GLU A 602 22.39 4.13 -17.92
N PHE A 603 21.69 4.68 -16.92
CA PHE A 603 20.30 5.10 -17.07
C PHE A 603 20.16 6.28 -18.07
N ALA A 604 20.97 7.32 -17.91
CA ALA A 604 20.87 8.57 -18.66
C ALA A 604 21.31 8.41 -20.13
N LYS A 605 22.24 7.50 -20.43
CA LYS A 605 22.62 7.14 -21.82
C LYS A 605 21.41 6.75 -22.67
N LYS A 606 20.42 6.09 -22.06
CA LYS A 606 19.20 5.61 -22.72
C LYS A 606 18.05 6.61 -22.64
N ASN A 607 17.87 7.25 -21.48
CA ASN A 607 16.66 8.00 -21.17
C ASN A 607 16.83 9.53 -21.21
N ASP A 608 18.03 10.06 -20.96
CA ASP A 608 18.25 11.51 -20.83
C ASP A 608 19.69 11.93 -21.20
N ARG A 609 20.00 11.81 -22.50
CA ARG A 609 21.35 12.10 -23.01
C ARG A 609 21.75 13.57 -22.88
N LYS A 610 20.79 14.50 -22.93
CA LYS A 610 21.08 15.93 -22.84
C LYS A 610 21.61 16.26 -21.46
N THR A 611 20.91 15.85 -20.39
CA THR A 611 21.42 16.06 -19.04
C THR A 611 22.72 15.30 -18.78
N LEU A 612 22.89 14.10 -19.36
CA LEU A 612 24.16 13.38 -19.26
C LEU A 612 25.34 14.14 -19.88
N HIS A 613 25.12 14.79 -21.03
CA HIS A 613 26.13 15.65 -21.64
C HIS A 613 26.48 16.84 -20.72
N ASP A 614 25.47 17.52 -20.17
CA ASP A 614 25.66 18.64 -19.24
C ASP A 614 26.41 18.20 -17.97
N PHE A 615 26.14 16.98 -17.47
CA PHE A 615 26.83 16.37 -16.33
C PHE A 615 28.33 16.17 -16.63
N PHE A 616 28.67 15.53 -17.75
CA PHE A 616 30.07 15.35 -18.13
C PHE A 616 30.78 16.67 -18.41
N TYR A 617 30.07 17.69 -18.91
CA TYR A 617 30.63 19.02 -19.11
C TYR A 617 30.98 19.71 -17.79
N GLN A 618 30.10 19.65 -16.79
CA GLN A 618 30.38 20.22 -15.46
C GLN A 618 31.53 19.48 -14.74
N ASP A 619 31.66 18.18 -14.96
CA ASP A 619 32.70 17.32 -14.36
C ASP A 619 34.07 17.37 -15.07
N ASP A 620 34.22 18.19 -16.13
CA ASP A 620 35.37 18.18 -17.06
C ASP A 620 35.69 16.77 -17.62
N ASN A 621 34.67 15.90 -17.72
CA ASN A 621 34.79 14.54 -18.23
C ASN A 621 34.74 14.54 -19.76
N LYS A 622 35.84 15.02 -20.36
CA LYS A 622 36.02 15.11 -21.82
C LYS A 622 35.86 13.76 -22.52
N GLN A 623 36.29 12.67 -21.88
CA GLN A 623 36.13 11.32 -22.42
C GLN A 623 34.66 10.95 -22.56
N GLY A 624 33.84 11.21 -21.53
CA GLY A 624 32.40 10.97 -21.55
C GLY A 624 31.69 11.75 -22.66
N ILE A 625 32.01 13.03 -22.82
CA ILE A 625 31.45 13.88 -23.89
C ILE A 625 31.84 13.36 -25.28
N ALA A 626 33.11 12.99 -25.47
CA ALA A 626 33.60 12.45 -26.73
C ALA A 626 32.90 11.12 -27.08
N VAL A 627 32.72 10.22 -26.10
CA VAL A 627 32.00 8.96 -26.28
C VAL A 627 30.55 9.21 -26.69
N LEU A 628 29.84 10.14 -26.05
CA LEU A 628 28.46 10.48 -26.43
C LEU A 628 28.38 10.97 -27.89
N ALA A 629 29.30 11.85 -28.29
CA ALA A 629 29.35 12.37 -29.65
C ALA A 629 29.69 11.29 -30.69
N VAL A 630 30.54 10.32 -30.34
CA VAL A 630 30.83 9.15 -31.20
C VAL A 630 29.61 8.24 -31.31
N GLU A 631 28.92 7.94 -30.20
CA GLU A 631 27.69 7.13 -30.22
C GLU A 631 26.59 7.75 -31.08
N ASP A 632 26.50 9.08 -31.16
CA ASP A 632 25.52 9.77 -32.00
C ASP A 632 25.74 9.52 -33.50
N THR A 633 26.97 9.15 -33.91
CA THR A 633 27.27 8.75 -35.30
C THR A 633 26.55 7.46 -35.70
N LEU A 634 26.28 6.57 -34.74
CA LEU A 634 25.58 5.30 -34.96
C LEU A 634 24.08 5.50 -35.18
N LYS A 635 23.54 6.64 -34.74
CA LYS A 635 22.11 6.98 -34.83
C LYS A 635 21.78 7.89 -36.02
N THR A 636 22.78 8.48 -36.66
CA THR A 636 22.58 9.45 -37.75
C THR A 636 22.54 8.75 -39.11
N ALA A 637 21.57 9.17 -39.93
CA ALA A 637 21.32 8.56 -41.25
C ALA A 637 22.27 9.07 -42.33
N THR A 638 22.73 10.33 -42.22
CA THR A 638 23.52 10.97 -43.27
C THR A 638 24.99 11.10 -42.90
N VAL A 639 25.86 10.99 -43.90
CA VAL A 639 27.32 11.13 -43.73
C VAL A 639 27.71 12.50 -43.17
N ASN A 640 27.05 13.57 -43.62
CA ASN A 640 27.30 14.93 -43.14
C ASN A 640 27.02 15.09 -41.63
N GLN A 641 25.96 14.44 -41.13
CA GLN A 641 25.65 14.45 -39.70
C GLN A 641 26.71 13.67 -38.91
N ARG A 642 27.12 12.49 -39.39
CA ARG A 642 28.21 11.70 -38.78
C ARG A 642 29.51 12.50 -38.68
N ILE A 643 29.91 13.15 -39.78
CA ILE A 643 31.09 14.02 -39.81
C ILE A 643 30.98 15.15 -38.78
N THR A 644 29.79 15.76 -38.63
CA THR A 644 29.58 16.84 -37.67
C THR A 644 29.76 16.34 -36.23
N SER A 645 29.19 15.18 -35.88
CA SER A 645 29.34 14.56 -34.56
C SER A 645 30.78 14.10 -34.28
N LEU A 646 31.49 13.57 -35.27
CA LEU A 646 32.90 13.20 -35.11
C LEU A 646 33.78 14.44 -34.93
N LYS A 647 33.48 15.55 -35.61
CA LYS A 647 34.20 16.83 -35.43
C LYS A 647 34.00 17.38 -34.02
N SER A 648 32.80 17.28 -33.46
CA SER A 648 32.59 17.68 -32.06
C SER A 648 33.35 16.79 -31.09
N ALA A 649 33.35 15.46 -31.31
CA ALA A 649 34.15 14.53 -30.50
C ALA A 649 35.65 14.84 -30.57
N ALA A 650 36.18 15.07 -31.77
CA ALA A 650 37.60 15.39 -32.00
C ALA A 650 37.99 16.71 -31.33
N LYS A 651 37.14 17.74 -31.43
CA LYS A 651 37.35 19.03 -30.75
C LYS A 651 37.50 18.83 -29.24
N VAL A 652 36.60 18.07 -28.62
CA VAL A 652 36.65 17.79 -27.19
C VAL A 652 37.92 17.01 -26.81
N CYS A 653 38.31 16.03 -27.62
CA CYS A 653 39.55 15.27 -27.40
C CYS A 653 40.79 16.17 -27.49
N SER A 654 40.82 17.16 -28.40
CA SER A 654 41.95 18.09 -28.56
C SER A 654 42.22 18.97 -27.32
N GLU A 655 41.22 19.12 -26.44
CA GLU A 655 41.31 19.86 -25.18
C GLU A 655 41.92 19.02 -24.04
N SER A 656 42.27 17.75 -24.29
CA SER A 656 42.94 16.86 -23.33
C SER A 656 44.16 16.18 -23.96
N LYS A 657 45.32 16.30 -23.31
CA LYS A 657 46.54 15.61 -23.75
C LYS A 657 46.42 14.09 -23.71
N GLU A 658 45.60 13.58 -22.78
CA GLU A 658 45.38 12.14 -22.60
C GLU A 658 44.57 11.54 -23.75
N LEU A 659 43.76 12.35 -24.44
CA LEU A 659 42.91 11.93 -25.56
C LEU A 659 43.54 12.20 -26.94
N SER A 660 44.85 12.40 -26.99
CA SER A 660 45.57 12.75 -28.23
C SER A 660 45.55 11.64 -29.29
N LEU A 661 45.47 10.38 -28.86
CA LEU A 661 45.34 9.25 -29.79
C LEU A 661 43.93 9.24 -30.41
N GLU A 662 42.92 9.39 -29.57
CA GLU A 662 41.51 9.45 -29.95
C GLU A 662 41.24 10.61 -30.91
N GLU A 663 41.79 11.80 -30.64
CA GLU A 663 41.72 12.96 -31.54
C GLU A 663 42.24 12.61 -32.93
N LYS A 664 43.43 11.99 -33.01
CA LYS A 664 44.04 11.60 -34.28
C LYS A 664 43.19 10.57 -35.02
N CYS A 665 42.69 9.55 -34.32
CA CYS A 665 41.83 8.52 -34.89
C CYS A 665 40.51 9.10 -35.42
N LEU A 666 39.89 10.03 -34.69
CA LEU A 666 38.68 10.74 -35.12
C LEU A 666 38.95 11.62 -36.35
N GLY A 667 40.09 12.30 -36.38
CA GLY A 667 40.53 13.08 -37.54
C GLY A 667 40.71 12.24 -38.80
N ASP A 668 41.33 11.07 -38.68
CA ASP A 668 41.48 10.12 -39.78
C ASP A 668 40.10 9.60 -40.26
N GLU A 669 39.20 9.26 -39.35
CA GLU A 669 37.85 8.79 -39.72
C GLU A 669 37.03 9.88 -40.44
N ILE A 670 37.08 11.13 -39.98
CA ILE A 670 36.43 12.27 -40.66
C ILE A 670 36.96 12.40 -42.10
N LYS A 671 38.29 12.35 -42.26
CA LYS A 671 38.95 12.44 -43.57
C LYS A 671 38.52 11.28 -44.48
N LEU A 672 38.37 10.08 -43.91
CA LEU A 672 37.95 8.89 -44.65
C LEU A 672 36.51 9.05 -45.14
N LEU A 673 35.57 9.42 -44.28
CA LEU A 673 34.16 9.62 -44.65
C LEU A 673 33.99 10.66 -45.74
N GLN A 674 34.73 11.78 -45.66
CA GLN A 674 34.70 12.83 -46.70
C GLN A 674 35.17 12.30 -48.06
N LEU A 675 36.26 11.52 -48.08
CA LEU A 675 36.78 10.92 -49.30
C LEU A 675 35.83 9.86 -49.86
N GLN A 676 35.22 9.04 -48.99
CA GLN A 676 34.23 8.04 -49.40
C GLN A 676 33.01 8.67 -50.05
N GLN A 677 32.44 9.71 -49.44
CA GLN A 677 31.32 10.44 -50.01
C GLN A 677 31.69 11.05 -51.37
N THR A 678 32.87 11.69 -51.46
CA THR A 678 33.40 12.23 -52.72
C THR A 678 33.55 11.15 -53.80
N TYR A 679 33.89 9.92 -53.42
CA TYR A 679 34.03 8.81 -54.35
C TYR A 679 32.69 8.18 -54.75
N GLU A 680 31.69 8.11 -53.86
CA GLU A 680 30.32 7.72 -54.23
C GLU A 680 29.69 8.71 -55.20
N ASP A 681 29.95 10.01 -55.03
CA ASP A 681 29.44 11.05 -55.94
C ASP A 681 30.08 10.98 -57.34
N GLN A 682 31.32 10.47 -57.43
CA GLN A 682 32.11 10.46 -58.67
C GLN A 682 32.10 9.11 -59.40
N PHE A 683 31.84 8.02 -58.69
CA PHE A 683 31.93 6.67 -59.23
C PHE A 683 30.69 5.85 -58.88
N THR A 684 30.28 4.97 -59.78
CA THR A 684 29.18 4.04 -59.52
C THR A 684 29.58 2.98 -58.49
N GLY A 685 28.96 3.02 -57.31
CA GLY A 685 29.03 2.00 -56.27
C GLY A 685 29.41 2.54 -54.89
N ASN A 686 29.06 1.78 -53.85
CA ASN A 686 29.14 2.27 -52.46
C ASN A 686 30.57 2.32 -51.92
N PHE A 687 31.04 3.47 -51.44
CA PHE A 687 32.32 3.65 -50.75
C PHE A 687 32.13 3.96 -49.25
N VAL A 688 31.01 4.57 -48.87
CA VAL A 688 30.74 4.99 -47.49
C VAL A 688 30.63 3.76 -46.59
N GLY A 689 31.38 3.78 -45.49
CA GLY A 689 31.42 2.71 -44.50
C GLY A 689 32.45 1.61 -44.77
N LEU A 690 33.21 1.69 -45.86
CA LEU A 690 34.34 0.80 -46.10
C LEU A 690 35.53 1.16 -45.19
N THR A 691 36.41 0.22 -44.93
CA THR A 691 37.72 0.52 -44.33
C THR A 691 38.64 1.19 -45.35
N VAL A 692 39.67 1.92 -44.89
CA VAL A 692 40.70 2.52 -45.77
C VAL A 692 41.27 1.49 -46.76
N ASN A 693 41.49 0.25 -46.29
CA ASN A 693 42.02 -0.83 -47.12
C ASN A 693 41.06 -1.23 -48.25
N GLU A 694 39.77 -1.34 -47.95
CA GLU A 694 38.73 -1.68 -48.94
C GLU A 694 38.54 -0.55 -49.96
N VAL A 695 38.63 0.72 -49.52
CA VAL A 695 38.62 1.87 -50.44
C VAL A 695 39.81 1.81 -51.40
N VAL A 696 41.02 1.51 -50.91
CA VAL A 696 42.22 1.35 -51.75
C VAL A 696 42.02 0.24 -52.78
N VAL A 697 41.55 -0.93 -52.35
CA VAL A 697 41.29 -2.07 -53.25
C VAL A 697 40.27 -1.66 -54.32
N LYS A 698 39.14 -1.08 -53.91
CA LYS A 698 38.06 -0.70 -54.83
C LYS A 698 38.52 0.34 -55.85
N LEU A 699 39.28 1.37 -55.43
CA LEU A 699 39.85 2.36 -56.34
C LEU A 699 40.77 1.73 -57.39
N ILE A 700 41.58 0.75 -57.00
CA ILE A 700 42.45 0.05 -57.95
C ILE A 700 41.62 -0.79 -58.93
N GLN A 701 40.56 -1.44 -58.45
CA GLN A 701 39.64 -2.22 -59.29
C GLN A 701 38.91 -1.37 -60.35
N ILE A 702 38.68 -0.08 -60.08
CA ILE A 702 38.09 0.87 -61.03
C ILE A 702 39.14 1.74 -61.76
N ASN A 703 40.40 1.30 -61.82
CA ASN A 703 41.52 1.97 -62.50
C ASN A 703 41.87 3.38 -61.98
N GLN A 704 41.55 3.69 -60.72
CA GLN A 704 41.88 4.96 -60.05
C GLN A 704 43.17 4.86 -59.22
N THR A 705 44.24 4.35 -59.83
CA THR A 705 45.51 4.02 -59.13
C THR A 705 46.19 5.24 -58.51
N GLN A 706 46.10 6.43 -59.13
CA GLN A 706 46.67 7.66 -58.57
C GLN A 706 45.99 8.05 -57.25
N ARG A 707 44.66 7.91 -57.17
CA ARG A 707 43.89 8.19 -55.95
C ARG A 707 44.17 7.17 -54.85
N ALA A 708 44.34 5.89 -55.21
CA ALA A 708 44.77 4.86 -54.27
C ALA A 708 46.17 5.15 -53.68
N ASN A 709 47.12 5.63 -54.50
CA ASN A 709 48.44 6.05 -54.00
C ASN A 709 48.34 7.29 -53.10
N LYS A 710 47.45 8.23 -53.39
CA LYS A 710 47.18 9.37 -52.51
C LYS A 710 46.61 8.91 -51.16
N LEU A 711 45.68 7.96 -51.13
CA LEU A 711 45.20 7.37 -49.87
C LEU A 711 46.31 6.71 -49.06
N ARG A 712 47.26 6.02 -49.72
CA ARG A 712 48.42 5.44 -49.04
C ARG A 712 49.22 6.50 -48.28
N SER A 713 49.54 7.63 -48.90
CA SER A 713 50.26 8.71 -48.23
C SER A 713 49.41 9.38 -47.15
N ASP A 714 48.15 9.63 -47.47
CA ASP A 714 47.22 10.39 -46.63
C ASP A 714 46.86 9.70 -45.31
N PHE A 715 46.86 8.36 -45.29
CA PHE A 715 46.56 7.51 -44.13
C PHE A 715 47.77 6.70 -43.65
N GLN A 716 48.96 7.04 -44.14
CA GLN A 716 50.23 6.40 -43.75
C GLN A 716 50.19 4.86 -43.85
N ILE A 717 49.53 4.32 -44.88
CA ILE A 717 49.39 2.88 -45.06
C ILE A 717 50.78 2.27 -45.30
N PRO A 718 51.23 1.29 -44.48
CA PRO A 718 52.55 0.69 -44.64
C PRO A 718 52.74 0.11 -46.04
N GLU A 719 53.94 0.31 -46.60
CA GLU A 719 54.24 -0.05 -47.99
C GLU A 719 53.96 -1.52 -48.32
N LYS A 720 54.32 -2.44 -47.42
CA LYS A 720 54.02 -3.87 -47.56
C LYS A 720 52.52 -4.15 -47.64
N ARG A 721 51.72 -3.47 -46.81
CA ARG A 721 50.25 -3.61 -46.82
C ARG A 721 49.67 -3.09 -48.13
N PHE A 722 50.11 -1.91 -48.58
CA PHE A 722 49.65 -1.35 -49.84
C PHE A 722 50.00 -2.24 -51.05
N ALA A 723 51.20 -2.83 -51.07
CA ALA A 723 51.60 -3.76 -52.12
C ALA A 723 50.70 -5.00 -52.16
N TRP A 724 50.32 -5.56 -51.01
CA TRP A 724 49.35 -6.66 -50.93
C TRP A 724 47.97 -6.26 -51.46
N LEU A 725 47.45 -5.11 -51.03
CA LEU A 725 46.14 -4.61 -51.48
C LEU A 725 46.13 -4.39 -53.00
N LYS A 726 47.20 -3.80 -53.54
CA LYS A 726 47.34 -3.56 -54.97
C LYS A 726 47.40 -4.85 -55.77
N LEU A 727 48.24 -5.81 -55.36
CA LEU A 727 48.32 -7.10 -56.05
C LEU A 727 46.96 -7.80 -56.09
N ARG A 728 46.29 -7.92 -54.94
CA ARG A 728 44.98 -8.58 -54.84
C ARG A 728 43.91 -7.86 -55.66
N ALA A 729 43.90 -6.53 -55.66
CA ALA A 729 42.98 -5.75 -56.47
C ALA A 729 43.17 -6.02 -57.97
N LEU A 730 44.41 -6.00 -58.47
CA LEU A 730 44.73 -6.23 -59.88
C LEU A 730 44.44 -7.66 -60.32
N VAL A 731 44.77 -8.64 -59.47
CA VAL A 731 44.45 -10.05 -59.72
C VAL A 731 42.94 -10.26 -59.79
N ALA A 732 42.16 -9.62 -58.90
CA ALA A 732 40.71 -9.72 -58.89
C ALA A 732 40.07 -9.21 -60.19
N ILE A 733 40.58 -8.12 -60.77
CA ILE A 733 40.12 -7.61 -62.09
C ILE A 733 40.83 -8.25 -63.28
N ARG A 734 41.75 -9.19 -63.04
CA ARG A 734 42.54 -9.88 -64.06
C ARG A 734 43.35 -8.93 -64.96
N ASP A 735 43.81 -7.80 -64.42
CA ASP A 735 44.64 -6.84 -65.14
C ASP A 735 46.12 -7.25 -65.08
N TRP A 736 46.43 -8.30 -65.84
CA TRP A 736 47.77 -8.86 -65.94
C TRP A 736 48.79 -7.86 -66.51
N VAL A 737 48.34 -7.00 -67.43
CA VAL A 737 49.19 -5.98 -68.08
C VAL A 737 49.67 -4.98 -67.05
N GLN A 738 48.77 -4.48 -66.20
CA GLN A 738 49.14 -3.53 -65.15
C GLN A 738 50.02 -4.18 -64.07
N ILE A 739 49.82 -5.46 -63.76
CA ILE A 739 50.71 -6.21 -62.85
C ILE A 739 52.11 -6.30 -63.45
N GLU A 740 52.24 -6.66 -64.73
CA GLU A 740 53.53 -6.78 -65.41
C GLU A 740 54.27 -5.44 -65.48
N GLN A 741 53.58 -4.36 -65.86
CA GLN A 741 54.14 -3.00 -65.88
C GLN A 741 54.56 -2.55 -64.48
N TRP A 742 53.73 -2.80 -63.47
CA TRP A 742 54.03 -2.45 -62.09
C TRP A 742 55.23 -3.25 -61.57
N ALA A 743 55.27 -4.55 -61.81
CA ALA A 743 56.41 -5.37 -61.43
C ALA A 743 57.68 -4.91 -62.15
N GLY A 744 57.59 -4.53 -63.42
CA GLY A 744 58.70 -4.03 -64.23
C GLY A 744 59.30 -2.73 -63.70
N SER A 745 58.49 -1.86 -63.07
CA SER A 745 58.97 -0.58 -62.54
C SER A 745 59.74 -0.68 -61.20
N MET A 746 59.72 -1.84 -60.54
CA MET A 746 60.38 -2.04 -59.24
C MET A 746 61.48 -3.10 -59.32
N ARG A 747 62.69 -2.75 -58.85
CA ARG A 747 63.81 -3.71 -58.73
C ARG A 747 63.53 -4.77 -57.65
N ARG A 748 62.93 -4.37 -56.54
CA ARG A 748 62.53 -5.25 -55.42
C ARG A 748 61.11 -4.90 -54.98
N SER A 749 60.27 -5.91 -54.82
CA SER A 749 58.93 -5.79 -54.27
C SER A 749 58.97 -5.72 -52.74
N PRO A 750 58.20 -4.83 -52.09
CA PRO A 750 58.08 -4.80 -50.63
C PRO A 750 57.60 -6.12 -50.02
N ILE A 751 56.83 -6.91 -50.79
CA ILE A 751 56.28 -8.21 -50.40
C ILE A 751 57.02 -9.38 -51.06
N GLY A 752 58.12 -9.12 -51.78
CA GLY A 752 58.75 -10.13 -52.65
C GLY A 752 57.94 -10.40 -53.92
N PHE A 753 58.48 -11.23 -54.81
CA PHE A 753 57.80 -11.67 -56.04
C PHE A 753 57.08 -13.01 -55.91
N GLU A 754 57.32 -13.74 -54.84
CA GLU A 754 56.62 -15.00 -54.56
C GLU A 754 55.10 -14.80 -54.42
N PRO A 755 54.60 -13.79 -53.68
CA PRO A 755 53.17 -13.47 -53.69
C PRO A 755 52.57 -13.21 -55.07
N PHE A 756 53.36 -12.66 -56.01
CA PHE A 756 52.87 -12.43 -57.37
C PHE A 756 52.63 -13.77 -58.07
N VAL A 757 53.55 -14.73 -57.91
CA VAL A 757 53.39 -16.08 -58.48
C VAL A 757 52.15 -16.74 -57.89
N THR A 758 52.01 -16.73 -56.55
CA THR A 758 50.94 -17.47 -55.87
C THR A 758 49.55 -16.90 -56.13
N GLU A 759 49.37 -15.57 -56.05
CA GLU A 759 48.06 -14.92 -56.30
C GLU A 759 47.66 -14.99 -57.78
N ILE A 760 48.60 -14.90 -58.72
CA ILE A 760 48.28 -15.01 -60.16
C ILE A 760 47.97 -16.47 -60.53
N LEU A 761 48.71 -17.42 -59.95
CA LEU A 761 48.46 -18.84 -60.14
C LEU A 761 47.12 -19.27 -59.56
N SER A 762 46.74 -18.77 -58.38
CA SER A 762 45.44 -19.05 -57.76
C SER A 762 44.27 -18.51 -58.60
N ALA A 763 44.47 -17.41 -59.33
CA ALA A 763 43.53 -16.91 -60.32
C ALA A 763 43.55 -17.67 -61.67
N GLY A 764 44.40 -18.70 -61.81
CA GLY A 764 44.46 -19.63 -62.93
C GLY A 764 45.37 -19.22 -64.08
N ASN A 765 46.08 -18.09 -64.00
CA ASN A 765 46.93 -17.62 -65.11
C ASN A 765 48.38 -18.10 -64.97
N LYS A 766 48.60 -19.37 -65.32
CA LYS A 766 49.92 -20.02 -65.26
C LYS A 766 51.00 -19.28 -66.06
N LYS A 767 50.67 -18.83 -67.28
CA LYS A 767 51.62 -18.14 -68.17
C LYS A 767 52.11 -16.81 -67.58
N GLU A 768 51.20 -16.09 -66.94
CA GLU A 768 51.55 -14.82 -66.30
C GLU A 768 52.34 -15.06 -65.01
N ALA A 769 51.93 -16.01 -64.16
CA ALA A 769 52.65 -16.38 -62.95
C ALA A 769 54.12 -16.77 -63.22
N ALA A 770 54.35 -17.51 -64.31
CA ALA A 770 55.67 -17.94 -64.76
C ALA A 770 56.67 -16.78 -64.94
N LYS A 771 56.23 -15.59 -65.35
CA LYS A 771 57.09 -14.42 -65.57
C LYS A 771 57.78 -13.92 -64.30
N TYR A 772 57.21 -14.19 -63.13
CA TYR A 772 57.69 -13.67 -61.85
C TYR A 772 58.60 -14.66 -61.09
N ILE A 773 58.59 -15.94 -61.45
CA ILE A 773 59.44 -16.98 -60.82
C ILE A 773 60.93 -16.62 -60.88
N PRO A 774 61.52 -16.19 -62.02
CA PRO A 774 62.93 -15.80 -62.07
C PRO A 774 63.29 -14.68 -61.09
N ARG A 775 62.31 -13.86 -60.71
CA ARG A 775 62.49 -12.68 -59.85
C ARG A 775 62.41 -13.02 -58.36
N CYS A 776 62.06 -14.25 -58.00
CA CYS A 776 62.03 -14.72 -56.61
C CYS A 776 63.44 -15.09 -56.12
N THR A 777 64.30 -14.08 -55.96
CA THR A 777 65.74 -14.27 -55.68
C THR A 777 66.05 -14.84 -54.31
N GLN A 778 65.11 -14.74 -53.37
CA GLN A 778 65.25 -15.26 -52.00
C GLN A 778 64.97 -16.76 -51.88
N LEU A 779 64.43 -17.38 -52.93
CA LEU A 779 64.09 -18.80 -52.93
C LEU A 779 65.30 -19.65 -53.32
N THR A 780 65.37 -20.83 -52.72
CA THR A 780 66.30 -21.89 -53.10
C THR A 780 66.01 -22.39 -54.52
N THR A 781 66.99 -23.05 -55.13
CA THR A 781 66.80 -23.67 -56.45
C THR A 781 65.63 -24.65 -56.44
N GLN A 782 65.48 -25.46 -55.39
CA GLN A 782 64.40 -26.45 -55.28
C GLN A 782 63.02 -25.75 -55.26
N GLU A 783 62.85 -24.71 -54.45
CA GLU A 783 61.58 -23.97 -54.36
C GLU A 783 61.20 -23.31 -55.70
N LYS A 784 62.17 -22.77 -56.45
CA LYS A 784 61.90 -22.24 -57.80
C LYS A 784 61.51 -23.34 -58.79
N VAL A 785 62.18 -24.49 -58.73
CA VAL A 785 61.83 -25.66 -59.56
C VAL A 785 60.40 -26.11 -59.26
N ASP A 786 60.01 -26.13 -57.98
CA ASP A 786 58.64 -26.45 -57.57
C ASP A 786 57.62 -25.44 -58.14
N MET A 787 57.93 -24.15 -58.11
CA MET A 787 57.07 -23.12 -58.73
C MET A 787 56.97 -23.31 -60.25
N TRP A 788 58.07 -23.63 -60.93
CA TRP A 788 58.06 -23.91 -62.37
C TRP A 788 57.17 -25.10 -62.72
N VAL A 789 57.22 -26.15 -61.90
CA VAL A 789 56.34 -27.32 -62.04
C VAL A 789 54.89 -26.94 -61.77
N GLN A 790 54.60 -26.11 -60.76
CA GLN A 790 53.23 -25.64 -60.47
C GLN A 790 52.61 -24.83 -61.61
N VAL A 791 53.40 -23.99 -62.31
CA VAL A 791 52.95 -23.30 -63.54
C VAL A 791 52.95 -24.20 -64.78
N GLY A 792 53.45 -25.43 -64.67
CA GLY A 792 53.46 -26.43 -65.74
C GLY A 792 54.58 -26.25 -66.77
N ASP A 793 55.61 -25.46 -66.48
CA ASP A 793 56.76 -25.25 -67.37
C ASP A 793 57.96 -26.09 -66.91
N VAL A 794 57.89 -27.38 -67.25
CA VAL A 794 58.94 -28.38 -66.95
C VAL A 794 60.26 -28.04 -67.63
N LYS A 795 60.22 -27.38 -68.79
CA LYS A 795 61.42 -26.93 -69.50
C LYS A 795 62.15 -25.89 -68.67
N SER A 796 61.47 -24.83 -68.24
CA SER A 796 62.06 -23.81 -67.36
C SER A 796 62.49 -24.38 -66.01
N ALA A 797 61.75 -25.37 -65.46
CA ALA A 797 62.17 -26.11 -64.26
C ALA A 797 63.52 -26.83 -64.47
N SER A 798 63.67 -27.53 -65.59
CA SER A 798 64.91 -28.23 -65.95
C SER A 798 66.08 -27.27 -66.17
N GLU A 799 65.83 -26.12 -66.81
CA GLU A 799 66.85 -25.09 -67.03
C GLU A 799 67.29 -24.41 -65.72
N GLU A 800 66.38 -24.15 -64.80
CA GLU A 800 66.70 -23.58 -63.47
C GLU A 800 67.55 -24.55 -62.64
N ALA A 801 67.21 -25.84 -62.65
CA ALA A 801 67.98 -26.89 -61.98
C ALA A 801 69.36 -27.12 -62.62
N ALA A 802 69.44 -27.05 -63.96
CA ALA A 802 70.71 -27.18 -64.69
C ALA A 802 71.66 -26.01 -64.41
N LYS A 803 71.14 -24.77 -64.35
CA LYS A 803 71.93 -23.56 -64.07
C LYS A 803 72.62 -23.59 -62.70
N SER A 804 72.02 -24.23 -61.70
CA SER A 804 72.63 -24.40 -60.38
C SER A 804 73.60 -25.58 -60.30
N LYS A 805 73.78 -26.35 -61.39
CA LYS A 805 74.57 -27.58 -61.47
C LYS A 805 74.14 -28.64 -60.44
N SER A 806 72.89 -28.60 -60.01
CA SER A 806 72.39 -29.51 -58.97
C SER A 806 71.84 -30.79 -59.59
N GLY A 807 72.70 -31.82 -59.66
CA GLY A 807 72.31 -33.14 -60.19
C GLY A 807 71.19 -33.82 -59.38
N SER A 808 71.13 -33.59 -58.06
CA SER A 808 70.05 -34.12 -57.22
C SER A 808 68.70 -33.49 -57.56
N VAL A 809 68.63 -32.16 -57.70
CA VAL A 809 67.38 -31.44 -58.03
C VAL A 809 66.85 -31.87 -59.40
N LEU A 810 67.73 -32.12 -60.38
CA LEU A 810 67.32 -32.67 -61.68
C LEU A 810 66.83 -34.12 -61.59
N GLY A 811 67.46 -34.94 -60.74
CA GLY A 811 67.01 -36.31 -60.47
C GLY A 811 65.60 -36.34 -59.88
N ASP A 812 65.37 -35.56 -58.82
CA ASP A 812 64.06 -35.43 -58.17
C ASP A 812 63.00 -34.88 -59.13
N LEU A 813 63.38 -33.91 -59.99
CA LEU A 813 62.50 -33.39 -61.02
C LEU A 813 62.14 -34.48 -62.05
N LEU A 814 63.12 -35.27 -62.53
CA LEU A 814 62.90 -36.32 -63.51
C LEU A 814 61.92 -37.38 -62.99
N GLU A 815 62.05 -37.80 -61.74
CA GLU A 815 61.11 -38.74 -61.11
C GLU A 815 59.68 -38.20 -61.09
N ARG A 816 59.51 -36.91 -60.77
CA ARG A 816 58.19 -36.27 -60.70
C ARG A 816 57.54 -36.07 -62.07
N VAL A 817 58.31 -35.89 -63.13
CA VAL A 817 57.79 -35.64 -64.48
C VAL A 817 58.00 -36.80 -65.46
N GLN A 818 58.48 -37.97 -65.01
CA GLN A 818 58.86 -39.10 -65.88
C GLN A 818 57.76 -39.55 -66.86
N THR A 819 56.49 -39.40 -66.46
CA THR A 819 55.33 -39.75 -67.29
C THR A 819 54.92 -38.65 -68.26
N MET A 820 55.50 -37.45 -68.13
CA MET A 820 55.25 -36.30 -68.98
C MET A 820 56.19 -36.32 -70.20
N PRO A 821 55.72 -36.01 -71.41
CA PRO A 821 56.57 -35.87 -72.61
C PRO A 821 57.74 -34.88 -72.44
N GLU A 822 57.58 -33.91 -71.53
CA GLU A 822 58.54 -32.89 -71.19
C GLU A 822 59.72 -33.43 -70.35
N SER A 823 59.66 -34.66 -69.82
CA SER A 823 60.78 -35.33 -69.12
C SER A 823 62.07 -35.35 -69.93
N ARG A 824 61.98 -35.38 -71.26
CA ARG A 824 63.14 -35.28 -72.17
C ARG A 824 63.98 -34.03 -71.94
N PHE A 825 63.39 -32.91 -71.52
CA PHE A 825 64.14 -31.68 -71.21
C PHE A 825 65.01 -31.87 -69.95
N VAL A 826 64.46 -32.56 -68.95
CA VAL A 826 65.18 -32.91 -67.71
C VAL A 826 66.29 -33.93 -67.99
N GLN A 827 66.01 -34.95 -68.81
CA GLN A 827 67.01 -35.94 -69.23
C GLN A 827 68.18 -35.29 -69.99
N ASN A 828 67.88 -34.41 -70.95
CA ASN A 828 68.90 -33.68 -71.69
C ASN A 828 69.75 -32.79 -70.78
N ALA A 829 69.13 -32.12 -69.80
CA ALA A 829 69.84 -31.33 -68.80
C ALA A 829 70.76 -32.18 -67.92
N LEU A 830 70.32 -33.36 -67.48
CA LEU A 830 71.14 -34.34 -66.76
C LEU A 830 72.33 -34.83 -67.60
N ASP A 831 72.09 -35.16 -68.86
CA ASP A 831 73.13 -35.65 -69.76
C ASP A 831 74.16 -34.57 -70.08
N GLN A 832 73.73 -33.30 -70.20
CA GLN A 832 74.64 -32.15 -70.33
C GLN A 832 75.46 -31.89 -69.07
N LEU A 833 74.92 -32.14 -67.87
CA LEU A 833 75.66 -32.00 -66.62
C LEU A 833 76.69 -33.13 -66.39
N ARG A 834 76.46 -34.28 -67.04
CA ARG A 834 77.38 -35.44 -67.02
C ARG A 834 78.53 -35.33 -68.02
N ARG A 835 78.37 -34.50 -69.06
CA ARG A 835 79.42 -34.16 -70.02
C ARG A 835 80.23 -32.97 -69.52
#